data_AF-A0A2K2V453-F1
#
_entry.id   AF-A0A2K2V453-F1
#
_cell.length_a   1.000
_cell.length_b   1.000
_cell.length_c   1.000
_cell.angle_alpha   90.00
_cell.angle_beta   90.00
_cell.angle_gamma   90.00
#
_symmetry.space_group_name_H-M   'P 1'
#
loop_
_entity.id
_entity.type
_entity.pdbx_description
1 polymer ?
#
loop_
_entity_poly.entity_id
_entity_poly.type
_entity_poly.pdbx_seq_one_letter_code
_entity_poly.pdbx_strand_id
1 'polypeptide(L)'
;MEPVGYVMSRSTHDKILFVIKRGSRVGIGSFCITRHPWYDDAVVMIRVNRIYSMNEEMDIGRTALIASSLGFDSNYQSELEYLVAECEVLGYKRAGDEKLFWLESPPMTSSPVYIADKDDIRRFFSGEKRGKAQVEVGRIKGTDIPFCLDLDSIARGHLFITGMTRSGKSVSGDTLIVVYDSEKSDIFITRIESLCRRDMEELEPHRYFTVSLDLNMMKAVWMPIKAVIRHRNHARMIEIVTENGRKIKMTPDHSLYVWDGSRIRLMSPKEMKKGSYWVIVPRGMEIPAERRIDPALAELMGIAIADGEVHGNEIFIYSNDPEIFLLAESAGVDYRRMERGVELRDEMLREAVSRGFPYILSLDNQPLGIFGIRGAMGKALEGYFSRTSWMDDANSLFRRYYDPTARRKRVGIALSLLGIPTFNHTSRGFLIWEPSLRIHVENLAAEMYVPMCVPDLKKRIKGGLIFERRKYEEIVKRVSTAEVDPRKEEKAIIDLYLKMIRSKVDFDRIVEIREVEGESYVYDLSVPGTENFLANGIFVHNSSFAINLVKRSLDVNPRFLILDRRGEYEALERVGAKILEYRSFIPSSELLKAEDVARKLRISRGSSAYRLLSLAVEEIAAESLPLDSSTLIKKAKEIVAEMGGKNRQSLIELDARIKRFGKDLVGYGEQLDIVREVEGNNITVVDYSIDANYEDQFIATRDM
;
A
#
# COMPACT_ATOMS: atom_id res chain seq x y z
N MET A 1 21.11 -6.76 42.45
CA MET A 1 20.27 -7.65 41.62
C MET A 1 20.76 -9.08 41.79
N GLU A 2 19.87 -10.07 41.74
CA GLU A 2 20.29 -11.46 41.64
C GLU A 2 20.69 -11.79 40.20
N PRO A 3 21.77 -12.56 39.99
CA PRO A 3 22.18 -12.99 38.66
C PRO A 3 21.16 -14.00 38.10
N VAL A 4 20.82 -13.84 36.83
CA VAL A 4 19.97 -14.76 36.08
C VAL A 4 20.75 -15.89 35.42
N GLY A 5 22.08 -15.84 35.48
CA GLY A 5 22.96 -16.84 34.93
C GLY A 5 24.43 -16.47 35.04
N TYR A 6 25.31 -17.33 34.53
CA TYR A 6 26.76 -17.12 34.55
C TYR A 6 27.41 -17.45 33.22
N VAL A 7 28.36 -16.62 32.81
CA VAL A 7 29.09 -16.75 31.53
C VAL A 7 29.84 -18.08 31.47
N MET A 8 29.73 -18.75 30.33
CA MET A 8 30.37 -20.04 30.05
C MET A 8 31.69 -19.87 29.30
N SER A 9 32.54 -20.89 29.40
CA SER A 9 33.66 -21.08 28.49
C SER A 9 33.15 -21.19 27.04
N ARG A 10 34.00 -20.81 26.06
CA ARG A 10 33.66 -20.65 24.63
C ARG A 10 32.90 -19.38 24.27
N SER A 11 32.70 -18.47 25.22
CA SER A 11 32.32 -17.08 24.90
C SER A 11 33.46 -16.37 24.17
N THR A 12 33.11 -15.57 23.18
CA THR A 12 34.00 -14.71 22.40
C THR A 12 33.60 -13.24 22.60
N HIS A 13 34.32 -12.33 21.96
CA HIS A 13 34.07 -10.89 22.08
C HIS A 13 32.79 -10.43 21.34
N ASP A 14 32.31 -11.22 20.38
CA ASP A 14 31.09 -11.00 19.59
C ASP A 14 29.89 -11.86 20.05
N LYS A 15 30.15 -12.96 20.76
CA LYS A 15 29.14 -13.94 21.20
C LYS A 15 29.39 -14.39 22.63
N ILE A 16 28.43 -14.13 23.51
CA ILE A 16 28.48 -14.55 24.92
C ILE A 16 27.49 -15.68 25.17
N LEU A 17 27.99 -16.76 25.78
CA LEU A 17 27.19 -17.90 26.22
C LEU A 17 27.04 -17.81 27.74
N PHE A 18 25.83 -18.02 28.28
CA PHE A 18 25.65 -18.15 29.72
C PHE A 18 24.64 -19.23 30.08
N VAL A 19 24.89 -19.96 31.18
CA VAL A 19 23.93 -20.92 31.74
C VAL A 19 22.87 -20.15 32.52
N ILE A 20 21.60 -20.39 32.22
CA ILE A 20 20.48 -19.76 32.91
C ILE A 20 20.29 -20.39 34.30
N LYS A 21 20.17 -19.56 35.33
CA LYS A 21 19.89 -19.97 36.71
C LYS A 21 18.50 -20.58 36.84
N ARG A 22 18.42 -21.70 37.55
CA ARG A 22 17.15 -22.40 37.81
C ARG A 22 16.16 -21.43 38.47
N GLY A 23 14.95 -21.36 37.90
CA GLY A 23 13.90 -20.43 38.35
C GLY A 23 13.99 -19.03 37.75
N SER A 24 15.09 -18.65 37.09
CA SER A 24 15.19 -17.39 36.37
C SER A 24 14.42 -17.45 35.04
N ARG A 25 13.69 -16.37 34.73
CA ARG A 25 12.95 -16.23 33.47
C ARG A 25 13.75 -15.35 32.50
N VAL A 26 14.38 -15.98 31.52
CA VAL A 26 15.08 -15.29 30.43
C VAL A 26 14.40 -15.66 29.11
N GLY A 27 14.02 -14.67 28.32
CA GLY A 27 13.37 -14.87 27.02
C GLY A 27 14.26 -14.46 25.85
N ILE A 28 13.97 -14.98 24.65
CA ILE A 28 14.61 -14.51 23.42
C ILE A 28 14.29 -13.03 23.20
N GLY A 29 15.33 -12.26 22.87
CA GLY A 29 15.28 -10.80 22.73
C GLY A 29 15.45 -10.02 24.04
N SER A 30 15.65 -10.68 25.18
CA SER A 30 15.92 -10.00 26.44
C SER A 30 17.29 -9.32 26.40
N PHE A 31 17.37 -8.10 26.94
CA PHE A 31 18.64 -7.42 27.19
C PHE A 31 19.18 -7.87 28.54
N CYS A 32 20.47 -8.22 28.56
CA CYS A 32 21.19 -8.61 29.77
C CYS A 32 22.48 -7.80 29.86
N ILE A 33 23.02 -7.70 31.07
CA ILE A 33 24.31 -7.05 31.33
C ILE A 33 25.26 -8.02 32.04
N THR A 34 26.54 -7.88 31.75
CA THR A 34 27.63 -8.54 32.46
C THR A 34 28.81 -7.58 32.62
N ARG A 35 29.76 -7.93 33.49
CA ARG A 35 30.91 -7.05 33.77
C ARG A 35 31.94 -7.11 32.65
N HIS A 36 32.54 -5.97 32.36
CA HIS A 36 33.69 -5.93 31.46
C HIS A 36 34.90 -6.61 32.11
N PRO A 37 35.73 -7.39 31.37
CA PRO A 37 36.85 -8.13 31.96
C PRO A 37 37.98 -7.26 32.54
N TRP A 38 38.10 -6.00 32.12
CA TRP A 38 39.21 -5.11 32.52
C TRP A 38 38.80 -3.77 33.13
N TYR A 39 37.53 -3.37 33.01
CA TYR A 39 37.07 -2.06 33.44
C TYR A 39 35.93 -2.27 34.44
N ASP A 40 36.22 -2.06 35.73
CA ASP A 40 35.28 -2.33 36.82
C ASP A 40 34.04 -1.41 36.77
N ASP A 41 34.16 -0.27 36.11
CA ASP A 41 33.12 0.74 35.92
C ASP A 41 32.30 0.54 34.64
N ALA A 42 32.62 -0.47 33.83
CA ALA A 42 31.98 -0.74 32.55
C ALA A 42 31.10 -1.99 32.58
N VAL A 43 29.90 -1.85 32.04
CA VAL A 43 28.94 -2.93 31.83
C VAL A 43 28.79 -3.23 30.35
N VAL A 44 28.92 -4.52 30.02
CA VAL A 44 28.74 -5.06 28.68
C VAL A 44 27.27 -5.38 28.49
N MET A 45 26.65 -4.80 27.47
CA MET A 45 25.27 -5.09 27.11
C MET A 45 25.24 -6.23 26.09
N ILE A 46 24.41 -7.23 26.37
CA ILE A 46 24.21 -8.40 25.51
C ILE A 46 22.73 -8.64 25.26
N ARG A 47 22.37 -9.22 24.11
CA ARG A 47 20.98 -9.57 23.78
C ARG A 47 20.86 -11.07 23.50
N VAL A 48 19.88 -11.71 24.14
CA VAL A 48 19.63 -13.15 23.96
C VAL A 48 19.06 -13.41 22.56
N ASN A 49 19.82 -14.09 21.70
CA ASN A 49 19.39 -14.44 20.35
C ASN A 49 18.75 -15.84 20.28
N ARG A 50 19.25 -16.78 21.10
CA ARG A 50 18.76 -18.16 21.12
C ARG A 50 18.88 -18.74 22.53
N ILE A 51 17.95 -19.64 22.88
CA ILE A 51 18.03 -20.47 24.09
C ILE A 51 17.88 -21.92 23.63
N TYR A 52 18.75 -22.81 24.13
CA TYR A 52 18.70 -24.24 23.83
C TYR A 52 19.08 -25.07 25.06
N SER A 53 18.62 -26.32 25.10
CA SER A 53 19.06 -27.29 26.10
C SER A 53 20.38 -27.93 25.66
N MET A 54 21.30 -28.11 26.59
CA MET A 54 22.59 -28.76 26.39
C MET A 54 22.74 -29.89 27.40
N ASN A 55 23.07 -31.08 26.91
CA ASN A 55 23.31 -32.27 27.73
C ASN A 55 24.83 -32.49 27.88
N GLU A 56 25.29 -32.68 29.12
CA GLU A 56 26.72 -32.78 29.46
C GLU A 56 27.44 -34.01 28.90
N GLU A 57 26.76 -35.12 28.61
CA GLU A 57 27.42 -36.35 28.13
C GLU A 57 27.94 -36.25 26.68
N MET A 58 27.38 -35.32 25.89
CA MET A 58 27.65 -35.20 24.46
C MET A 58 28.81 -34.25 24.11
N ASP A 59 29.31 -33.44 25.06
CA ASP A 59 30.33 -32.41 24.80
C ASP A 59 31.41 -32.42 25.89
N ILE A 60 32.54 -33.08 25.60
CA ILE A 60 33.67 -33.26 26.53
C ILE A 60 34.33 -31.90 26.81
N GLY A 61 33.94 -31.22 27.89
CA GLY A 61 34.51 -29.95 28.31
C GLY A 61 34.15 -29.54 29.74
N ARG A 62 35.04 -28.80 30.42
CA ARG A 62 34.99 -28.37 31.85
C ARG A 62 33.80 -27.48 32.26
N THR A 63 32.72 -27.46 31.49
CA THR A 63 31.53 -26.65 31.73
C THR A 63 30.76 -27.11 32.97
N ALA A 64 30.68 -28.43 33.17
CA ALA A 64 30.00 -29.08 34.31
C ALA A 64 30.59 -28.71 35.68
N LEU A 65 31.92 -28.60 35.76
CA LEU A 65 32.64 -28.30 37.01
C LEU A 65 32.33 -26.87 37.51
N ILE A 66 32.05 -25.95 36.58
CA ILE A 66 31.77 -24.54 36.87
C ILE A 66 30.30 -24.36 37.26
N ALA A 67 29.36 -25.04 36.57
CA ALA A 67 27.95 -25.04 36.95
C ALA A 67 27.72 -25.68 38.33
N SER A 68 28.42 -26.79 38.62
CA SER A 68 28.34 -27.50 39.90
C SER A 68 28.98 -26.73 41.06
N SER A 69 30.13 -26.05 40.86
CA SER A 69 30.79 -25.24 41.91
C SER A 69 30.04 -23.96 42.30
N LEU A 70 29.04 -23.54 41.53
CA LEU A 70 28.20 -22.36 41.79
C LEU A 70 26.82 -22.68 42.39
N GLY A 71 26.57 -23.93 42.78
CA GLY A 71 25.39 -24.32 43.58
C GLY A 71 24.09 -24.56 42.80
N PHE A 72 24.16 -25.19 41.62
CA PHE A 72 22.99 -25.45 40.78
C PHE A 72 22.49 -26.90 40.91
N ASP A 73 21.30 -27.10 41.46
CA ASP A 73 20.55 -28.36 41.36
C ASP A 73 19.66 -28.36 40.11
N SER A 74 19.66 -29.44 39.32
CA SER A 74 18.83 -29.64 38.12
C SER A 74 17.37 -30.03 38.45
N ASN A 75 16.40 -29.61 37.64
CA ASN A 75 15.15 -30.36 37.43
C ASN A 75 14.61 -30.06 36.03
N TYR A 76 14.77 -31.01 35.11
CA TYR A 76 13.65 -31.68 34.43
C TYR A 76 14.16 -32.97 33.76
N GLN A 77 13.49 -34.09 34.03
CA GLN A 77 13.53 -35.44 33.43
C GLN A 77 14.87 -36.19 33.23
N SER A 78 16.03 -35.53 33.19
CA SER A 78 17.34 -36.15 33.39
C SER A 78 18.27 -35.18 34.13
N GLU A 79 19.14 -35.68 35.01
CA GLU A 79 19.98 -34.87 35.93
C GLU A 79 21.12 -34.08 35.24
N LEU A 80 21.12 -33.95 33.90
CA LEU A 80 22.29 -33.51 33.11
C LEU A 80 21.97 -32.44 32.03
N GLU A 81 20.76 -31.88 31.97
CA GLU A 81 20.38 -30.86 30.98
C GLU A 81 20.36 -29.43 31.53
N TYR A 82 21.10 -28.53 30.86
CA TYR A 82 21.18 -27.11 31.19
C TYR A 82 20.59 -26.24 30.07
N LEU A 83 19.88 -25.17 30.45
CA LEU A 83 19.47 -24.14 29.50
C LEU A 83 20.61 -23.14 29.28
N VAL A 84 21.09 -23.08 28.05
CA VAL A 84 22.14 -22.16 27.62
C VAL A 84 21.52 -21.04 26.79
N ALA A 85 21.81 -19.81 27.17
CA ALA A 85 21.49 -18.62 26.40
C ALA A 85 22.68 -18.22 25.53
N GLU A 86 22.46 -18.15 24.23
CA GLU A 86 23.39 -17.58 23.27
C GLU A 86 23.02 -16.12 23.00
N CYS A 87 23.97 -15.23 23.27
CA CYS A 87 23.77 -13.79 23.21
C CYS A 87 24.71 -13.13 22.20
N GLU A 88 24.19 -12.18 21.44
CA GLU A 88 25.03 -11.22 20.72
C GLU A 88 25.55 -10.14 21.67
N VAL A 89 26.77 -9.69 21.43
CA VAL A 89 27.38 -8.60 22.18
C VAL A 89 27.07 -7.28 21.48
N LEU A 90 26.38 -6.37 22.18
CA LEU A 90 26.06 -5.04 21.65
C LEU A 90 27.19 -4.02 21.88
N GLY A 91 28.07 -4.30 22.83
CA GLY A 91 29.19 -3.44 23.22
C GLY A 91 29.13 -3.04 24.70
N TYR A 92 29.94 -2.05 25.08
CA TYR A 92 29.97 -1.51 26.43
C TYR A 92 30.15 0.01 26.44
N LYS A 93 29.77 0.65 27.55
CA LYS A 93 30.10 2.05 27.85
C LYS A 93 30.86 2.13 29.17
N ARG A 94 31.89 2.98 29.22
CA ARG A 94 32.61 3.30 30.45
C ARG A 94 31.84 4.34 31.26
N ALA A 95 32.07 4.42 32.56
CA ALA A 95 31.35 5.37 33.38
C ALA A 95 31.75 6.81 33.00
N GLY A 96 30.78 7.60 32.52
CA GLY A 96 30.99 8.99 32.12
C GLY A 96 31.43 9.16 30.65
N ASP A 97 31.63 8.07 29.90
CA ASP A 97 31.86 8.14 28.46
C ASP A 97 30.54 8.07 27.69
N GLU A 98 30.45 8.90 26.65
CA GLU A 98 29.34 9.02 25.74
C GLU A 98 29.46 7.99 24.59
N LYS A 99 30.71 7.58 24.28
CA LYS A 99 31.03 6.67 23.18
C LYS A 99 30.71 5.21 23.50
N LEU A 100 30.21 4.48 22.49
CA LEU A 100 30.03 3.04 22.54
C LEU A 100 31.31 2.33 22.07
N PHE A 101 31.75 1.31 22.79
CA PHE A 101 32.92 0.51 22.44
C PHE A 101 32.51 -0.92 22.09
N TRP A 102 33.19 -1.49 21.10
CA TRP A 102 33.15 -2.91 20.83
C TRP A 102 33.91 -3.63 21.94
N LEU A 103 33.36 -4.76 22.40
CA LEU A 103 34.03 -5.58 23.38
C LEU A 103 35.30 -6.16 22.75
N GLU A 104 36.44 -5.97 23.39
CA GLU A 104 37.73 -6.42 22.84
C GLU A 104 38.08 -7.85 23.28
N SER A 105 37.51 -8.32 24.39
CA SER A 105 37.75 -9.64 24.97
C SER A 105 36.50 -10.14 25.70
N PRO A 106 36.16 -11.44 25.64
CA PRO A 106 35.02 -11.98 26.35
C PRO A 106 35.12 -11.75 27.87
N PRO A 107 33.98 -11.63 28.58
CA PRO A 107 33.96 -11.63 30.04
C PRO A 107 34.54 -12.93 30.59
N MET A 108 35.05 -12.89 31.82
CA MET A 108 35.58 -14.08 32.47
C MET A 108 34.50 -15.16 32.58
N THR A 109 34.89 -16.42 32.38
CA THR A 109 34.01 -17.55 32.72
C THR A 109 33.57 -17.43 34.17
N SER A 110 32.32 -17.79 34.48
CA SER A 110 31.61 -17.56 35.75
C SER A 110 31.22 -16.11 36.07
N SER A 111 31.43 -15.16 35.15
CA SER A 111 30.93 -13.80 35.35
C SER A 111 29.41 -13.79 35.48
N PRO A 112 28.84 -13.09 36.48
CA PRO A 112 27.40 -13.03 36.66
C PRO A 112 26.72 -12.22 35.55
N VAL A 113 25.61 -12.74 35.06
CA VAL A 113 24.74 -12.08 34.07
C VAL A 113 23.45 -11.65 34.75
N TYR A 114 23.03 -10.42 34.52
CA TYR A 114 21.81 -9.83 35.05
C TYR A 114 20.87 -9.44 33.91
N ILE A 115 19.55 -9.44 34.14
CA ILE A 115 18.61 -8.80 33.20
C ILE A 115 18.84 -7.29 33.29
N ALA A 116 19.00 -6.64 32.14
CA ALA A 116 19.16 -5.20 32.06
C ALA A 116 17.86 -4.52 32.48
N ASP A 117 17.93 -3.55 33.38
CA ASP A 117 16.76 -2.76 33.74
C ASP A 117 16.52 -1.59 32.75
N LYS A 118 15.48 -0.79 33.01
CA LYS A 118 15.14 0.34 32.13
C LYS A 118 16.25 1.39 32.10
N ASP A 119 16.96 1.61 33.20
CA ASP A 119 18.01 2.61 33.30
C ASP A 119 19.31 2.14 32.64
N ASP A 120 19.64 0.84 32.74
CA ASP A 120 20.74 0.21 32.01
C ASP A 120 20.57 0.37 30.50
N ILE A 121 19.38 0.02 29.99
CA ILE A 121 19.04 0.14 28.56
C ILE A 121 19.07 1.62 28.17
N ARG A 122 18.47 2.50 28.98
CA ARG A 122 18.45 3.94 28.70
C ARG A 122 19.87 4.50 28.61
N ARG A 123 20.73 4.18 29.57
CA ARG A 123 22.12 4.64 29.63
C ARG A 123 22.92 4.14 28.45
N PHE A 124 22.77 2.86 28.08
CA PHE A 124 23.48 2.25 26.96
C PHE A 124 23.10 2.89 25.62
N PHE A 125 21.80 3.12 25.37
CA PHE A 125 21.33 3.75 24.13
C PHE A 125 21.38 5.28 24.16
N SER A 126 21.61 5.92 25.32
CA SER A 126 21.78 7.38 25.44
C SER A 126 23.22 7.80 25.17
N GLY A 127 23.42 8.94 24.52
CA GLY A 127 24.68 9.67 24.65
C GLY A 127 25.77 9.45 23.60
N GLU A 128 25.54 8.97 22.39
CA GLU A 128 26.40 9.52 21.32
C GLU A 128 25.99 10.99 21.12
N LYS A 129 26.91 11.87 20.71
CA LYS A 129 26.53 13.14 20.06
C LYS A 129 25.76 12.79 18.80
N ARG A 130 24.49 12.50 19.02
CA ARG A 130 23.47 12.15 18.04
C ARG A 130 23.46 13.30 17.06
N GLY A 131 23.66 12.96 15.80
CA GLY A 131 23.53 13.91 14.72
C GLY A 131 22.28 14.79 14.80
N LYS A 132 22.31 15.95 14.14
CA LYS A 132 21.13 16.82 14.02
C LYS A 132 19.97 16.10 13.30
N ALA A 133 20.27 15.10 12.47
CA ALA A 133 19.28 14.35 11.71
C ALA A 133 19.03 12.95 12.30
N GLN A 134 17.98 12.83 13.13
CA GLN A 134 17.53 11.53 13.68
C GLN A 134 16.18 11.11 13.09
N VAL A 135 16.05 9.83 12.74
CA VAL A 135 14.76 9.22 12.38
C VAL A 135 14.40 8.19 13.44
N GLU A 136 13.40 8.50 14.26
CA GLU A 136 12.80 7.51 15.14
C GLU A 136 12.12 6.43 14.28
N VAL A 137 12.59 5.19 14.38
CA VAL A 137 12.04 4.03 13.66
C VAL A 137 11.05 3.27 14.54
N GLY A 138 11.15 3.39 15.85
CA GLY A 138 10.24 2.76 16.79
C GLY A 138 10.76 2.84 18.22
N ARG A 139 10.33 1.91 19.07
CA ARG A 139 10.81 1.78 20.46
C ARG A 139 11.49 0.44 20.66
N ILE A 140 12.48 0.40 21.55
CA ILE A 140 13.15 -0.84 21.92
C ILE A 140 12.16 -1.75 22.64
N LYS A 141 11.97 -2.97 22.12
CA LYS A 141 10.98 -3.94 22.61
C LYS A 141 11.10 -4.13 24.13
N GLY A 142 9.98 -3.98 24.83
CA GLY A 142 9.92 -4.08 26.30
C GLY A 142 10.26 -2.78 27.05
N THR A 143 10.54 -1.69 26.34
CA THR A 143 10.85 -0.38 26.94
C THR A 143 10.11 0.76 26.24
N ASP A 144 10.09 1.94 26.86
CA ASP A 144 9.59 3.18 26.26
C ASP A 144 10.69 4.00 25.57
N ILE A 145 11.89 3.41 25.39
CA ILE A 145 13.05 4.11 24.85
C ILE A 145 12.93 4.17 23.32
N PRO A 146 12.94 5.38 22.71
CA PRO A 146 12.89 5.53 21.27
C PRO A 146 14.19 5.01 20.63
N PHE A 147 14.02 4.15 19.62
CA PHE A 147 15.07 3.69 18.73
C PHE A 147 15.12 4.61 17.51
N CYS A 148 16.20 5.39 17.43
CA CYS A 148 16.44 6.31 16.33
C CYS A 148 17.58 5.81 15.46
N LEU A 149 17.41 5.88 14.14
CA LEU A 149 18.52 5.85 13.20
C LEU A 149 19.19 7.22 13.20
N ASP A 150 20.50 7.24 13.42
CA ASP A 150 21.32 8.43 13.26
C ASP A 150 21.65 8.61 11.78
N LEU A 151 20.95 9.53 11.12
CA LEU A 151 21.16 9.80 9.70
C LEU A 151 22.51 10.48 9.47
N ASP A 152 23.08 11.21 10.44
CA ASP A 152 24.43 11.76 10.28
C ASP A 152 25.49 10.65 10.20
N SER A 153 25.24 9.49 10.82
CA SER A 153 26.12 8.31 10.73
C SER A 153 25.85 7.46 9.49
N ILE A 154 24.59 7.35 9.05
CA ILE A 154 24.18 6.52 7.90
C ILE A 154 24.39 7.26 6.57
N ALA A 155 24.13 8.56 6.54
CA ALA A 155 24.05 9.37 5.32
C ALA A 155 25.33 10.20 5.06
N ARG A 156 26.40 10.01 5.84
CA ARG A 156 27.73 10.63 5.63
C ARG A 156 28.43 10.22 4.33
N GLY A 157 27.83 9.32 3.55
CA GLY A 157 28.35 8.84 2.27
C GLY A 157 27.25 8.65 1.24
N HIS A 158 27.27 7.50 0.57
CA HIS A 158 26.29 7.12 -0.44
C HIS A 158 25.33 6.09 0.13
N LEU A 159 24.02 6.30 -0.02
CA LEU A 159 23.02 5.29 0.34
C LEU A 159 22.36 4.73 -0.91
N PHE A 160 22.43 3.40 -1.03
CA PHE A 160 21.78 2.64 -2.08
C PHE A 160 20.47 2.05 -1.57
N ILE A 161 19.36 2.32 -2.27
CA ILE A 161 18.03 1.84 -1.91
C ILE A 161 17.53 0.88 -2.98
N THR A 162 17.45 -0.40 -2.61
CA THR A 162 16.88 -1.48 -3.41
C THR A 162 15.81 -2.18 -2.57
N GLY A 163 14.55 -1.76 -2.71
CA GLY A 163 13.46 -2.38 -1.94
C GLY A 163 12.18 -1.54 -1.83
N MET A 164 11.07 -2.27 -1.62
CA MET A 164 9.76 -1.72 -1.27
C MET A 164 9.79 -1.13 0.14
N THR A 165 8.88 -0.22 0.39
CA THR A 165 8.94 0.68 1.53
C THR A 165 7.65 0.62 2.34
N ARG A 166 7.76 0.46 3.67
CA ARG A 166 6.60 0.47 4.59
C ARG A 166 6.94 1.26 5.85
N SER A 167 6.40 2.48 6.04
CA SER A 167 6.60 3.23 7.30
C SER A 167 5.42 4.09 7.78
N GLY A 168 4.69 3.68 8.80
CA GLY A 168 4.07 4.61 9.77
C GLY A 168 3.22 5.80 9.25
N LYS A 169 2.65 5.73 8.04
CA LYS A 169 1.58 6.63 7.61
C LYS A 169 0.31 5.84 7.81
N SER A 170 -0.62 6.36 8.59
CA SER A 170 -1.77 5.57 9.01
C SER A 170 -3.01 6.43 9.24
N VAL A 171 -4.17 5.80 9.17
CA VAL A 171 -5.48 6.39 9.49
C VAL A 171 -5.92 5.97 10.88
N SER A 172 -6.93 6.63 11.43
CA SER A 172 -7.53 6.25 12.73
C SER A 172 -8.24 4.89 12.67
N GLY A 173 -8.38 4.21 13.81
CA GLY A 173 -9.00 2.89 13.88
C GLY A 173 -10.47 2.88 13.48
N ASP A 174 -11.18 3.99 13.74
CA ASP A 174 -12.58 4.20 13.36
C ASP A 174 -12.80 4.46 11.86
N THR A 175 -11.73 4.54 11.07
CA THR A 175 -11.79 4.76 9.62
C THR A 175 -12.52 3.62 8.93
N LEU A 176 -13.56 3.95 8.19
CA LEU A 176 -14.33 2.99 7.40
C LEU A 176 -13.61 2.67 6.09
N ILE A 177 -13.45 1.39 5.81
CA ILE A 177 -12.96 0.86 4.54
C ILE A 177 -14.02 -0.05 3.92
N VAL A 178 -13.95 -0.22 2.61
CA VAL A 178 -14.82 -1.11 1.84
C VAL A 178 -14.06 -2.40 1.59
N VAL A 179 -14.63 -3.53 1.96
CA VAL A 179 -14.04 -4.84 1.75
C VAL A 179 -14.99 -5.71 0.96
N TYR A 180 -14.47 -6.36 -0.07
CA TYR A 180 -15.13 -7.44 -0.80
C TYR A 180 -14.48 -8.77 -0.43
N ASP A 181 -15.26 -9.72 0.08
CA ASP A 181 -14.84 -11.11 0.31
C ASP A 181 -15.29 -11.94 -0.89
N SER A 182 -14.33 -12.29 -1.76
CA SER A 182 -14.59 -13.00 -3.01
C SER A 182 -15.10 -14.42 -2.82
N GLU A 183 -14.84 -15.04 -1.67
CA GLU A 183 -15.33 -16.39 -1.36
C GLU A 183 -16.83 -16.37 -1.02
N LYS A 184 -17.29 -15.30 -0.38
CA LYS A 184 -18.70 -15.14 0.05
C LYS A 184 -19.55 -14.32 -0.92
N SER A 185 -18.92 -13.79 -1.97
CA SER A 185 -19.50 -12.79 -2.88
C SER A 185 -20.25 -11.72 -2.10
N ASP A 186 -19.56 -11.11 -1.12
CA ASP A 186 -20.15 -10.17 -0.18
C ASP A 186 -19.29 -8.92 0.02
N ILE A 187 -19.96 -7.77 0.11
CA ILE A 187 -19.35 -6.47 0.32
C ILE A 187 -19.78 -5.91 1.67
N PHE A 188 -18.80 -5.53 2.48
CA PHE A 188 -19.05 -4.88 3.76
C PHE A 188 -18.21 -3.62 3.95
N ILE A 189 -18.80 -2.64 4.63
CA ILE A 189 -18.13 -1.39 4.99
C ILE A 189 -17.87 -1.42 6.50
N THR A 190 -16.62 -1.62 6.87
CA THR A 190 -16.22 -1.84 8.27
C THR A 190 -15.12 -0.89 8.71
N ARG A 191 -14.91 -0.79 10.02
CA ARG A 191 -13.77 -0.06 10.57
C ARG A 191 -12.49 -0.83 10.33
N ILE A 192 -11.42 -0.15 9.92
CA ILE A 192 -10.12 -0.77 9.66
C ILE A 192 -9.59 -1.52 10.88
N GLU A 193 -9.85 -1.02 12.09
CA GLU A 193 -9.46 -1.69 13.35
C GLU A 193 -10.09 -3.08 13.52
N SER A 194 -11.25 -3.33 12.94
CA SER A 194 -11.96 -4.61 13.07
C SER A 194 -11.29 -5.75 12.29
N LEU A 195 -10.43 -5.41 11.33
CA LEU A 195 -9.71 -6.35 10.48
C LEU A 195 -8.33 -6.71 11.02
N CYS A 196 -7.92 -6.14 12.15
CA CYS A 196 -6.58 -6.33 12.68
C CYS A 196 -6.60 -6.49 14.19
N ARG A 197 -6.43 -7.73 14.66
CA ARG A 197 -6.36 -8.06 16.10
C ARG A 197 -4.94 -7.96 16.64
N ARG A 198 -3.94 -8.13 15.78
CA ARG A 198 -2.49 -8.10 16.10
C ARG A 198 -1.84 -6.86 15.49
N ASP A 199 -0.52 -6.71 15.61
CA ASP A 199 0.19 -5.55 15.03
C ASP A 199 0.29 -5.62 13.50
N MET A 200 0.18 -6.82 12.94
CA MET A 200 0.04 -7.05 11.51
C MET A 200 -0.78 -8.32 11.31
N GLU A 201 -1.71 -8.26 10.37
CA GLU A 201 -2.57 -9.37 9.98
C GLU A 201 -2.47 -9.53 8.47
N GLU A 202 -1.78 -10.59 8.04
CA GLU A 202 -1.76 -10.97 6.63
C GLU A 202 -3.10 -11.65 6.31
N LEU A 203 -3.74 -11.16 5.25
CA LEU A 203 -5.01 -11.71 4.81
C LEU A 203 -4.76 -12.79 3.74
N GLU A 204 -5.72 -13.71 3.63
CA GLU A 204 -5.66 -14.77 2.62
C GLU A 204 -5.49 -14.18 1.21
N PRO A 205 -4.46 -14.59 0.46
CA PRO A 205 -4.21 -14.08 -0.87
C PRO A 205 -5.44 -14.27 -1.78
N HIS A 206 -5.82 -13.22 -2.51
CA HIS A 206 -6.93 -13.22 -3.49
C HIS A 206 -8.33 -13.43 -2.92
N ARG A 207 -8.50 -13.39 -1.60
CA ARG A 207 -9.82 -13.44 -0.95
C ARG A 207 -10.42 -12.06 -0.71
N TYR A 208 -9.68 -11.21 -0.01
CA TYR A 208 -10.17 -9.90 0.40
C TYR A 208 -9.67 -8.81 -0.54
N PHE A 209 -10.58 -7.95 -0.99
CA PHE A 209 -10.30 -6.82 -1.86
C PHE A 209 -10.78 -5.53 -1.22
N THR A 210 -10.08 -4.43 -1.47
CA THR A 210 -10.51 -3.07 -1.14
C THR A 210 -10.75 -2.27 -2.41
N VAL A 211 -11.44 -1.14 -2.26
CA VAL A 211 -11.55 -0.14 -3.32
C VAL A 211 -10.29 0.72 -3.33
N SER A 212 -9.69 0.87 -4.51
CA SER A 212 -8.50 1.68 -4.78
C SER A 212 -8.72 2.57 -6.00
N LEU A 213 -7.89 3.61 -6.14
CA LEU A 213 -7.88 4.53 -7.27
C LEU A 213 -6.84 4.09 -8.28
N ASP A 214 -7.28 3.85 -9.51
CA ASP A 214 -6.40 3.79 -10.67
C ASP A 214 -6.18 5.23 -11.19
N LEU A 215 -4.98 5.78 -11.00
CA LEU A 215 -4.63 7.14 -11.44
C LEU A 215 -4.48 7.28 -12.95
N ASN A 216 -4.23 6.18 -13.65
CA ASN A 216 -4.10 6.18 -15.11
C ASN A 216 -5.48 6.31 -15.75
N MET A 217 -6.43 5.51 -15.28
CA MET A 217 -7.81 5.49 -15.76
C MET A 217 -8.73 6.49 -15.06
N MET A 218 -8.31 7.04 -13.92
CA MET A 218 -9.10 7.91 -13.05
C MET A 218 -10.46 7.31 -12.70
N LYS A 219 -10.41 6.08 -12.18
CA LYS A 219 -11.60 5.33 -11.74
C LYS A 219 -11.28 4.50 -10.49
N ALA A 220 -12.32 4.20 -9.74
CA ALA A 220 -12.23 3.22 -8.66
C ALA A 220 -12.14 1.80 -9.21
N VAL A 221 -11.30 0.97 -8.60
CA VAL A 221 -11.04 -0.44 -8.98
C VAL A 221 -10.94 -1.31 -7.72
N TRP A 222 -11.28 -2.59 -7.84
CA TRP A 222 -11.05 -3.57 -6.78
C TRP A 222 -9.61 -4.05 -6.81
N MET A 223 -8.93 -4.01 -5.66
CA MET A 223 -7.54 -4.42 -5.51
C MET A 223 -7.38 -5.33 -4.29
N PRO A 224 -6.56 -6.39 -4.37
CA PRO A 224 -6.41 -7.33 -3.27
C PRO A 224 -5.76 -6.66 -2.05
N ILE A 225 -6.20 -7.04 -0.85
CA ILE A 225 -5.60 -6.61 0.41
C ILE A 225 -4.58 -7.67 0.82
N LYS A 226 -3.30 -7.30 0.87
CA LYS A 226 -2.22 -8.20 1.29
C LYS A 226 -2.14 -8.31 2.81
N ALA A 227 -2.23 -7.18 3.50
CA ALA A 227 -2.14 -7.13 4.94
C ALA A 227 -2.81 -5.89 5.50
N VAL A 228 -3.29 -6.00 6.73
CA VAL A 228 -3.68 -4.87 7.57
C VAL A 228 -2.59 -4.67 8.61
N ILE A 229 -2.13 -3.43 8.76
CA ILE A 229 -1.01 -3.08 9.63
C ILE A 229 -1.53 -2.16 10.73
N ARG A 230 -1.16 -2.44 11.98
CA ARG A 230 -1.52 -1.67 13.17
C ARG A 230 -0.25 -1.17 13.85
N HIS A 231 -0.17 0.13 14.09
CA HIS A 231 0.94 0.77 14.76
C HIS A 231 0.48 1.46 16.04
N ARG A 232 1.30 1.44 17.09
CA ARG A 232 1.10 2.33 18.23
C ARG A 232 1.37 3.75 17.81
N ASN A 233 0.51 4.66 18.23
CA ASN A 233 0.67 6.08 18.00
C ASN A 233 0.67 6.85 19.32
N HIS A 234 1.63 7.77 19.42
CA HIS A 234 1.81 8.66 20.57
C HIS A 234 1.79 10.13 20.16
N ALA A 235 1.62 10.40 18.86
CA ALA A 235 1.60 11.72 18.29
C ALA A 235 0.15 12.19 18.05
N ARG A 236 -0.03 13.50 18.01
CA ARG A 236 -1.29 14.11 17.57
C ARG A 236 -1.57 13.76 16.12
N MET A 237 -2.85 13.71 15.77
CA MET A 237 -3.32 13.40 14.42
C MET A 237 -3.86 14.65 13.75
N ILE A 238 -4.10 14.56 12.44
CA ILE A 238 -4.78 15.61 11.67
C ILE A 238 -6.14 15.10 11.22
N GLU A 239 -7.17 15.91 11.43
CA GLU A 239 -8.49 15.74 10.82
C GLU A 239 -8.64 16.68 9.63
N ILE A 240 -8.97 16.11 8.47
CA ILE A 240 -9.35 16.85 7.27
C ILE A 240 -10.86 16.83 7.15
N VAL A 241 -11.45 18.01 6.89
CA VAL A 241 -12.88 18.16 6.60
C VAL A 241 -13.05 18.73 5.19
N THR A 242 -13.93 18.11 4.41
CA THR A 242 -14.26 18.55 3.06
C THR A 242 -15.49 19.44 3.01
N GLU A 243 -15.70 20.15 1.90
CA GLU A 243 -16.86 21.02 1.66
C GLU A 243 -18.17 20.23 1.71
N ASN A 244 -18.19 19.01 1.20
CA ASN A 244 -19.34 18.13 1.37
C ASN A 244 -19.43 17.47 2.75
N GLY A 245 -18.56 17.81 3.71
CA GLY A 245 -18.64 17.34 5.09
C GLY A 245 -18.03 15.96 5.36
N ARG A 246 -17.29 15.38 4.40
CA ARG A 246 -16.50 14.15 4.65
C ARG A 246 -15.37 14.47 5.62
N LYS A 247 -15.02 13.49 6.45
CA LYS A 247 -13.98 13.63 7.48
C LYS A 247 -13.06 12.43 7.49
N ILE A 248 -11.76 12.70 7.60
CA ILE A 248 -10.76 11.66 7.76
C ILE A 248 -9.70 12.10 8.76
N LYS A 249 -9.36 11.20 9.70
CA LYS A 249 -8.30 11.39 10.67
C LYS A 249 -7.10 10.53 10.25
N MET A 250 -5.93 11.14 10.17
CA MET A 250 -4.70 10.46 9.76
C MET A 250 -3.49 11.02 10.49
N THR A 251 -2.38 10.27 10.45
CA THR A 251 -1.11 10.78 10.93
C THR A 251 -0.68 11.98 10.08
N PRO A 252 0.02 12.98 10.67
CA PRO A 252 0.31 14.22 9.95
C PRO A 252 1.15 14.06 8.67
N ASP A 253 1.91 12.97 8.59
CA ASP A 253 2.79 12.64 7.46
C ASP A 253 2.10 11.72 6.43
N HIS A 254 0.83 11.36 6.63
CA HIS A 254 0.08 10.49 5.72
C HIS A 254 -0.28 11.22 4.43
N SER A 255 0.12 10.67 3.28
CA SER A 255 -0.06 11.36 2.00
C SER A 255 -1.45 11.09 1.41
N LEU A 256 -1.99 12.10 0.74
CA LEU A 256 -3.24 12.04 0.00
C LEU A 256 -3.00 12.38 -1.45
N TYR A 257 -3.74 11.72 -2.35
CA TYR A 257 -3.93 12.23 -3.69
C TYR A 257 -4.90 13.40 -3.64
N VAL A 258 -4.38 14.58 -3.95
CA VAL A 258 -5.16 15.80 -4.01
C VAL A 258 -4.99 16.48 -5.36
N TRP A 259 -6.06 17.06 -5.86
CA TRP A 259 -6.00 17.97 -6.99
C TRP A 259 -5.71 19.38 -6.47
N ASP A 260 -4.76 20.09 -7.08
CA ASP A 260 -4.43 21.49 -6.75
C ASP A 260 -5.15 22.51 -7.64
N GLY A 261 -5.90 22.02 -8.63
CA GLY A 261 -6.54 22.80 -9.68
C GLY A 261 -5.90 22.71 -11.05
N SER A 262 -4.70 22.13 -11.15
CA SER A 262 -4.01 21.89 -12.41
C SER A 262 -3.53 20.47 -12.57
N ARG A 263 -3.18 19.76 -11.50
CA ARG A 263 -2.75 18.35 -11.55
C ARG A 263 -3.04 17.62 -10.24
N ILE A 264 -3.01 16.29 -10.30
CA ILE A 264 -3.06 15.45 -9.11
C ILE A 264 -1.68 15.45 -8.47
N ARG A 265 -1.62 15.63 -7.16
CA ARG A 265 -0.42 15.61 -6.37
C ARG A 265 -0.59 14.69 -5.18
N LEU A 266 0.43 13.91 -4.88
CA LEU A 266 0.58 13.26 -3.60
C LEU A 266 1.13 14.29 -2.59
N MET A 267 0.40 14.61 -1.53
CA MET A 267 0.83 15.59 -0.51
C MET A 267 0.42 15.18 0.90
N SER A 268 1.20 15.59 1.91
CA SER A 268 0.83 15.41 3.32
C SER A 268 -0.04 16.60 3.81
N PRO A 269 -0.94 16.39 4.78
CA PRO A 269 -1.75 17.47 5.35
C PRO A 269 -0.92 18.63 5.92
N LYS A 270 0.30 18.37 6.40
CA LYS A 270 1.24 19.41 6.87
C LYS A 270 1.67 20.39 5.78
N GLU A 271 1.77 19.92 4.54
CA GLU A 271 2.21 20.72 3.38
C GLU A 271 1.04 21.49 2.74
N MET A 272 -0.21 21.18 3.13
CA MET A 272 -1.41 21.71 2.50
C MET A 272 -1.86 23.06 3.06
N LYS A 273 -2.06 24.02 2.16
CA LYS A 273 -2.85 25.23 2.42
C LYS A 273 -4.35 24.93 2.29
N LYS A 274 -5.10 25.18 3.37
CA LYS A 274 -6.57 25.06 3.41
C LYS A 274 -7.25 25.80 2.26
N GLY A 275 -8.33 25.23 1.72
CA GLY A 275 -9.13 25.81 0.64
C GLY A 275 -8.52 25.74 -0.76
N SER A 276 -7.30 25.22 -0.91
CA SER A 276 -6.56 25.21 -2.19
C SER A 276 -6.48 23.83 -2.86
N TYR A 277 -6.99 22.79 -2.21
CA TYR A 277 -6.85 21.41 -2.64
C TYR A 277 -8.17 20.65 -2.53
N TRP A 278 -8.33 19.64 -3.37
CA TRP A 278 -9.49 18.76 -3.40
C TRP A 278 -9.04 17.32 -3.26
N VAL A 279 -9.68 16.57 -2.36
CA VAL A 279 -9.47 15.13 -2.27
C VAL A 279 -10.25 14.42 -3.37
N ILE A 280 -9.78 13.23 -3.75
CA ILE A 280 -10.43 12.40 -4.77
C ILE A 280 -11.40 11.43 -4.09
N VAL A 281 -12.63 11.36 -4.59
CA VAL A 281 -13.69 10.47 -4.09
C VAL A 281 -14.26 9.65 -5.26
N PRO A 282 -14.75 8.41 -5.04
CA PRO A 282 -15.32 7.60 -6.10
C PRO A 282 -16.64 8.18 -6.62
N ARG A 283 -16.87 8.05 -7.92
CA ARG A 283 -18.12 8.43 -8.60
C ARG A 283 -18.57 7.28 -9.49
N GLY A 284 -18.98 6.20 -8.84
CA GLY A 284 -19.40 4.99 -9.53
C GLY A 284 -18.23 4.04 -9.79
N MET A 285 -18.47 2.76 -9.59
CA MET A 285 -17.57 1.68 -9.96
C MET A 285 -18.36 0.43 -10.32
N GLU A 286 -17.69 -0.52 -10.96
CA GLU A 286 -18.27 -1.84 -11.18
C GLU A 286 -18.29 -2.61 -9.86
N ILE A 287 -19.47 -3.11 -9.49
CA ILE A 287 -19.69 -3.86 -8.26
C ILE A 287 -19.80 -5.35 -8.63
N PRO A 288 -18.99 -6.23 -8.00
CA PRO A 288 -19.04 -7.67 -8.22
C PRO A 288 -20.28 -8.21 -7.50
N ALA A 289 -21.43 -8.13 -8.15
CA ALA A 289 -22.69 -8.62 -7.62
C ALA A 289 -23.27 -9.75 -8.48
N GLU A 290 -23.52 -10.89 -7.84
CA GLU A 290 -23.98 -12.12 -8.50
C GLU A 290 -25.29 -12.66 -7.91
N ARG A 291 -25.78 -12.06 -6.81
CA ARG A 291 -26.98 -12.54 -6.10
C ARG A 291 -28.24 -12.12 -6.84
N ARG A 292 -28.86 -13.06 -7.54
CA ARG A 292 -30.19 -12.91 -8.13
C ARG A 292 -31.24 -13.16 -7.06
N ILE A 293 -32.09 -12.18 -6.80
CA ILE A 293 -33.19 -12.31 -5.85
C ILE A 293 -34.48 -11.76 -6.45
N ASP A 294 -35.61 -12.21 -5.90
CA ASP A 294 -36.92 -11.71 -6.29
C ASP A 294 -37.02 -10.19 -6.01
N PRO A 295 -37.56 -9.39 -6.95
CA PRO A 295 -37.71 -7.94 -6.78
C PRO A 295 -38.54 -7.53 -5.55
N ALA A 296 -39.59 -8.28 -5.18
CA ALA A 296 -40.38 -7.98 -3.99
C ALA A 296 -39.61 -8.32 -2.71
N LEU A 297 -38.84 -9.41 -2.71
CA LEU A 297 -37.92 -9.73 -1.61
C LEU A 297 -36.85 -8.64 -1.46
N ALA A 298 -36.32 -8.13 -2.57
CA ALA A 298 -35.32 -7.06 -2.57
C ALA A 298 -35.87 -5.75 -2.00
N GLU A 299 -37.08 -5.36 -2.39
CA GLU A 299 -37.75 -4.17 -1.87
C GLU A 299 -38.07 -4.31 -0.38
N LEU A 300 -38.60 -5.46 0.04
CA LEU A 300 -38.81 -5.79 1.46
C LEU A 300 -37.50 -5.78 2.25
N MET A 301 -36.40 -6.26 1.65
CA MET A 301 -35.06 -6.21 2.24
C MET A 301 -34.61 -4.77 2.48
N GLY A 302 -34.85 -3.86 1.54
CA GLY A 302 -34.61 -2.43 1.73
C GLY A 302 -35.35 -1.86 2.94
N ILE A 303 -36.65 -2.15 3.05
CA ILE A 303 -37.49 -1.72 4.17
C ILE A 303 -37.00 -2.32 5.49
N ALA A 304 -36.70 -3.63 5.49
CA ALA A 304 -36.21 -4.34 6.68
C ALA A 304 -34.84 -3.81 7.15
N ILE A 305 -33.94 -3.44 6.23
CA ILE A 305 -32.65 -2.81 6.58
C ILE A 305 -32.87 -1.42 7.22
N ALA A 306 -33.90 -0.69 6.78
CA ALA A 306 -34.21 0.64 7.30
C ALA A 306 -34.77 0.58 8.73
N ASP A 307 -35.84 -0.22 8.91
CA ASP A 307 -36.69 -0.16 10.10
C ASP A 307 -36.73 -1.48 10.90
N GLY A 308 -36.14 -2.54 10.38
CA GLY A 308 -36.21 -3.88 10.98
C GLY A 308 -35.25 -4.08 12.15
N GLU A 309 -35.70 -4.87 13.11
CA GLU A 309 -34.90 -5.36 14.24
C GLU A 309 -34.87 -6.89 14.25
N VAL A 310 -33.68 -7.46 14.42
CA VAL A 310 -33.51 -8.93 14.52
C VAL A 310 -33.60 -9.34 15.98
N HIS A 311 -34.52 -10.26 16.27
CA HIS A 311 -34.66 -10.90 17.59
C HIS A 311 -34.71 -12.41 17.38
N GLY A 312 -33.61 -13.11 17.66
CA GLY A 312 -33.51 -14.55 17.38
C GLY A 312 -33.46 -14.84 15.88
N ASN A 313 -34.46 -15.59 15.38
CA ASN A 313 -34.59 -15.93 13.96
C ASN A 313 -35.62 -15.04 13.25
N GLU A 314 -36.27 -14.16 13.99
CA GLU A 314 -37.34 -13.29 13.53
C GLU A 314 -36.84 -11.87 13.26
N ILE A 315 -37.43 -11.22 12.25
CA ILE A 315 -37.26 -9.78 11.98
C ILE A 315 -38.56 -9.07 12.33
N PHE A 316 -38.48 -8.03 13.16
CA PHE A 316 -39.63 -7.21 13.54
C PHE A 316 -39.56 -5.87 12.84
N ILE A 317 -40.63 -5.49 12.14
CA ILE A 317 -40.80 -4.14 11.58
C ILE A 317 -42.00 -3.50 12.27
N TYR A 318 -41.75 -2.43 13.03
CA TYR A 318 -42.79 -1.71 13.79
C TYR A 318 -43.59 -0.73 12.91
N SER A 319 -44.23 -1.26 11.87
CA SER A 319 -44.99 -0.50 10.89
C SER A 319 -46.21 -1.31 10.41
N ASN A 320 -47.38 -0.69 10.39
CA ASN A 320 -48.63 -1.28 9.87
C ASN A 320 -48.87 -0.91 8.40
N ASP A 321 -47.80 -0.55 7.69
CA ASP A 321 -47.85 -0.18 6.28
C ASP A 321 -48.33 -1.38 5.43
N PRO A 322 -49.47 -1.26 4.71
CA PRO A 322 -50.00 -2.34 3.88
C PRO A 322 -49.00 -2.93 2.88
N GLU A 323 -48.07 -2.09 2.40
CA GLU A 323 -47.06 -2.47 1.41
C GLU A 323 -46.15 -3.59 1.92
N ILE A 324 -45.79 -3.59 3.21
CA ILE A 324 -44.91 -4.60 3.80
C ILE A 324 -45.53 -6.00 3.71
N PHE A 325 -46.84 -6.11 3.97
CA PHE A 325 -47.55 -7.39 3.90
C PHE A 325 -47.67 -7.88 2.46
N LEU A 326 -47.93 -6.97 1.52
CA LEU A 326 -48.01 -7.29 0.10
C LEU A 326 -46.66 -7.80 -0.43
N LEU A 327 -45.57 -7.13 -0.06
CA LEU A 327 -44.22 -7.55 -0.42
C LEU A 327 -43.85 -8.88 0.23
N ALA A 328 -44.20 -9.11 1.49
CA ALA A 328 -43.95 -10.40 2.16
C ALA A 328 -44.72 -11.54 1.48
N GLU A 329 -46.00 -11.34 1.14
CA GLU A 329 -46.79 -12.33 0.38
C GLU A 329 -46.19 -12.58 -1.01
N SER A 330 -45.84 -11.52 -1.75
CA SER A 330 -45.26 -11.63 -3.09
C SER A 330 -43.89 -12.31 -3.09
N ALA A 331 -43.08 -12.07 -2.07
CA ALA A 331 -41.76 -12.66 -1.90
C ALA A 331 -41.79 -14.08 -1.33
N GLY A 332 -42.96 -14.57 -0.89
CA GLY A 332 -43.08 -15.87 -0.20
C GLY A 332 -42.42 -15.90 1.19
N VAL A 333 -42.35 -14.74 1.86
CA VAL A 333 -41.77 -14.62 3.20
C VAL A 333 -42.85 -14.91 4.25
N ASP A 334 -42.55 -15.86 5.14
CA ASP A 334 -43.41 -16.17 6.27
C ASP A 334 -43.55 -14.95 7.19
N TYR A 335 -44.80 -14.53 7.44
CA TYR A 335 -45.06 -13.36 8.27
C TYR A 335 -46.25 -13.55 9.22
N ARG A 336 -46.20 -12.83 10.35
CA ARG A 336 -47.29 -12.74 11.32
C ARG A 336 -47.61 -11.28 11.59
N ARG A 337 -48.87 -10.90 11.40
CA ARG A 337 -49.37 -9.56 11.75
C ARG A 337 -49.42 -9.40 13.26
N MET A 338 -48.95 -8.27 13.75
CA MET A 338 -48.99 -7.89 15.17
C MET A 338 -49.77 -6.58 15.32
N GLU A 339 -50.12 -6.22 16.56
CA GLU A 339 -50.86 -4.98 16.84
C GLU A 339 -50.14 -3.72 16.35
N ARG A 340 -48.79 -3.71 16.43
CA ARG A 340 -47.94 -2.56 16.11
C ARG A 340 -46.87 -2.84 15.04
N GLY A 341 -47.09 -3.83 14.18
CA GLY A 341 -46.15 -4.15 13.12
C GLY A 341 -46.27 -5.55 12.56
N VAL A 342 -45.17 -6.05 12.02
CA VAL A 342 -45.06 -7.39 11.44
C VAL A 342 -43.82 -8.12 11.95
N GLU A 343 -44.01 -9.40 12.23
CA GLU A 343 -42.94 -10.38 12.45
C GLU A 343 -42.71 -11.12 11.13
N LEU A 344 -41.48 -11.11 10.61
CA LEU A 344 -41.04 -11.78 9.39
C LEU A 344 -40.05 -12.89 9.73
N ARG A 345 -40.06 -13.97 8.95
CA ARG A 345 -39.14 -15.11 9.07
C ARG A 345 -38.54 -15.43 7.72
N ASP A 346 -37.31 -14.97 7.51
CA ASP A 346 -36.50 -15.30 6.34
C ASP A 346 -35.02 -15.14 6.68
N GLU A 347 -34.20 -16.12 6.29
CA GLU A 347 -32.77 -16.13 6.63
C GLU A 347 -32.02 -15.00 5.92
N MET A 348 -32.36 -14.71 4.67
CA MET A 348 -31.70 -13.70 3.85
C MET A 348 -32.05 -12.28 4.32
N LEU A 349 -33.31 -12.03 4.67
CA LEU A 349 -33.73 -10.77 5.31
C LEU A 349 -33.02 -10.58 6.64
N ARG A 350 -32.91 -11.62 7.48
CA ARG A 350 -32.22 -11.55 8.77
C ARG A 350 -30.74 -11.20 8.59
N GLU A 351 -30.07 -11.82 7.62
CA GLU A 351 -28.70 -11.53 7.25
C GLU A 351 -28.56 -10.07 6.77
N ALA A 352 -29.48 -9.62 5.91
CA ALA A 352 -29.51 -8.26 5.38
C ALA A 352 -29.66 -7.20 6.48
N VAL A 353 -30.62 -7.37 7.40
CA VAL A 353 -30.81 -6.45 8.54
C VAL A 353 -29.58 -6.42 9.44
N SER A 354 -28.97 -7.59 9.69
CA SER A 354 -27.77 -7.70 10.53
C SER A 354 -26.55 -7.00 9.91
N ARG A 355 -26.40 -7.07 8.58
CA ARG A 355 -25.29 -6.45 7.84
C ARG A 355 -25.53 -4.98 7.50
N GLY A 356 -26.80 -4.59 7.38
CA GLY A 356 -27.24 -3.25 7.06
C GLY A 356 -27.07 -2.88 5.58
N PHE A 357 -27.15 -1.58 5.29
CA PHE A 357 -27.16 -1.02 3.93
C PHE A 357 -26.08 -1.55 2.97
N PRO A 358 -24.81 -1.77 3.37
CA PRO A 358 -23.79 -2.31 2.47
C PRO A 358 -24.18 -3.65 1.80
N TYR A 359 -25.06 -4.44 2.44
CA TYR A 359 -25.54 -5.71 1.88
C TYR A 359 -26.29 -5.53 0.55
N ILE A 360 -26.91 -4.36 0.33
CA ILE A 360 -27.57 -4.01 -0.94
C ILE A 360 -26.58 -4.00 -2.11
N LEU A 361 -25.31 -3.66 -1.86
CA LEU A 361 -24.27 -3.67 -2.91
C LEU A 361 -23.98 -5.07 -3.44
N SER A 362 -24.29 -6.11 -2.68
CA SER A 362 -24.05 -7.51 -3.05
C SER A 362 -25.18 -8.08 -3.94
N LEU A 363 -26.24 -7.30 -4.19
CA LEU A 363 -27.41 -7.68 -5.02
C LEU A 363 -27.18 -7.38 -6.49
N ASP A 364 -27.79 -8.15 -7.40
CA ASP A 364 -27.63 -7.95 -8.83
C ASP A 364 -28.17 -6.60 -9.36
N ASN A 365 -27.60 -6.19 -10.50
CA ASN A 365 -28.01 -5.01 -11.26
C ASN A 365 -28.66 -5.39 -12.62
N GLN A 366 -29.11 -6.64 -12.78
CA GLN A 366 -29.64 -7.12 -14.07
C GLN A 366 -31.10 -6.68 -14.25
N PRO A 367 -31.47 -6.14 -15.43
CA PRO A 367 -32.88 -5.92 -15.78
C PRO A 367 -33.55 -7.26 -16.13
N LEU A 368 -34.63 -7.61 -15.43
CA LEU A 368 -35.45 -8.78 -15.77
C LEU A 368 -36.44 -8.41 -16.89
N GLY A 369 -35.99 -8.57 -18.14
CA GLY A 369 -36.86 -8.74 -19.32
C GLY A 369 -37.41 -7.49 -20.02
N ILE A 370 -38.01 -7.72 -21.20
CA ILE A 370 -38.57 -6.74 -22.16
C ILE A 370 -39.70 -5.87 -21.56
N PHE A 371 -40.24 -6.27 -20.40
CA PHE A 371 -41.28 -5.54 -19.67
C PHE A 371 -40.77 -4.76 -18.44
N GLY A 372 -39.46 -4.58 -18.28
CA GLY A 372 -38.90 -3.55 -17.39
C GLY A 372 -39.07 -3.79 -15.89
N ILE A 373 -38.86 -5.03 -15.42
CA ILE A 373 -38.78 -5.31 -13.99
C ILE A 373 -37.40 -4.83 -13.48
N ARG A 374 -37.43 -3.94 -12.48
CA ARG A 374 -36.28 -3.29 -11.83
C ARG A 374 -35.28 -4.35 -11.32
N GLY A 375 -33.98 -4.06 -11.38
CA GLY A 375 -32.96 -4.96 -10.80
C GLY A 375 -33.10 -5.01 -9.27
N ALA A 376 -32.65 -6.10 -8.63
CA ALA A 376 -32.84 -6.28 -7.19
C ALA A 376 -32.21 -5.15 -6.37
N MET A 377 -31.02 -4.69 -6.76
CA MET A 377 -30.37 -3.56 -6.10
C MET A 377 -31.25 -2.29 -6.15
N GLY A 378 -31.82 -1.96 -7.30
CA GLY A 378 -32.70 -0.78 -7.46
C GLY A 378 -33.94 -0.86 -6.57
N LYS A 379 -34.54 -2.06 -6.47
CA LYS A 379 -35.68 -2.31 -5.58
C LYS A 379 -35.33 -2.20 -4.10
N ALA A 380 -34.19 -2.73 -3.69
CA ALA A 380 -33.72 -2.57 -2.32
C ALA A 380 -33.41 -1.11 -1.97
N LEU A 381 -32.87 -0.32 -2.90
CA LEU A 381 -32.68 1.12 -2.70
C LEU A 381 -34.01 1.86 -2.55
N GLU A 382 -35.01 1.51 -3.37
CA GLU A 382 -36.37 2.06 -3.29
C GLU A 382 -36.97 1.82 -1.90
N GLY A 383 -37.01 0.56 -1.45
CA GLY A 383 -37.55 0.20 -0.15
C GLY A 383 -36.79 0.82 1.03
N TYR A 384 -35.46 0.97 0.92
CA TYR A 384 -34.67 1.61 1.97
C TYR A 384 -34.93 3.12 2.05
N PHE A 385 -34.95 3.81 0.90
CA PHE A 385 -35.08 5.27 0.86
C PHE A 385 -36.52 5.75 1.06
N SER A 386 -37.53 4.92 0.78
CA SER A 386 -38.92 5.24 1.13
C SER A 386 -39.13 5.46 2.63
N ARG A 387 -38.29 4.83 3.47
CA ARG A 387 -38.35 4.91 4.93
C ARG A 387 -37.38 5.93 5.54
N THR A 388 -36.21 6.11 4.90
CA THR A 388 -35.10 6.88 5.50
C THR A 388 -34.89 8.26 4.91
N SER A 389 -35.67 8.63 3.90
CA SER A 389 -35.46 9.88 3.16
C SER A 389 -36.75 10.49 2.64
N TRP A 390 -36.75 11.80 2.42
CA TRP A 390 -37.89 12.50 1.84
C TRP A 390 -37.44 13.62 0.90
N MET A 391 -38.39 14.06 0.08
CA MET A 391 -38.26 15.24 -0.78
C MET A 391 -39.04 16.39 -0.12
N ASP A 392 -38.46 17.60 -0.09
CA ASP A 392 -39.19 18.77 0.43
C ASP A 392 -40.36 19.16 -0.48
N ASP A 393 -40.21 18.95 -1.79
CA ASP A 393 -41.25 19.09 -2.81
C ASP A 393 -40.95 18.19 -4.03
N ALA A 394 -41.94 17.98 -4.90
CA ALA A 394 -41.84 17.07 -6.05
C ALA A 394 -40.86 17.54 -7.15
N ASN A 395 -40.49 18.83 -7.16
CA ASN A 395 -39.56 19.40 -8.14
C ASN A 395 -38.14 19.57 -7.58
N SER A 396 -37.92 19.24 -6.31
CA SER A 396 -36.60 19.33 -5.68
C SER A 396 -35.63 18.41 -6.43
N LEU A 397 -34.40 18.89 -6.57
CA LEU A 397 -33.30 18.10 -7.11
C LEU A 397 -32.56 17.30 -6.03
N PHE A 398 -32.91 17.54 -4.76
CA PHE A 398 -32.27 16.95 -3.60
C PHE A 398 -33.27 16.24 -2.71
N ARG A 399 -32.93 15.01 -2.38
CA ARG A 399 -33.57 14.18 -1.36
C ARG A 399 -32.81 14.31 -0.05
N ARG A 400 -33.51 14.50 1.06
CA ARG A 400 -32.90 14.56 2.39
C ARG A 400 -32.85 13.16 2.98
N TYR A 401 -31.65 12.68 3.28
CA TYR A 401 -31.45 11.44 4.03
C TYR A 401 -31.18 11.79 5.50
N TYR A 402 -31.91 11.15 6.41
CA TYR A 402 -31.75 11.34 7.85
C TYR A 402 -31.44 10.01 8.52
N ASP A 403 -30.31 9.97 9.20
CA ASP A 403 -29.91 8.89 10.09
C ASP A 403 -28.95 9.47 11.13
N PRO A 404 -29.39 9.64 12.39
CA PRO A 404 -28.55 10.19 13.45
C PRO A 404 -27.51 9.19 13.95
N THR A 405 -27.58 7.92 13.52
CA THR A 405 -26.64 6.88 13.92
C THR A 405 -25.35 6.92 13.09
N ALA A 406 -24.39 6.06 13.41
CA ALA A 406 -23.16 5.94 12.65
C ALA A 406 -23.36 5.29 11.25
N ARG A 407 -24.53 4.70 10.95
CA ARG A 407 -24.77 3.97 9.70
C ARG A 407 -24.73 4.92 8.49
N ARG A 408 -25.14 6.19 8.65
CA ARG A 408 -25.08 7.24 7.61
C ARG A 408 -23.76 7.31 6.85
N LYS A 409 -22.61 7.12 7.51
CA LYS A 409 -21.30 7.16 6.85
C LYS A 409 -21.15 6.00 5.87
N ARG A 410 -21.61 4.80 6.24
CA ARG A 410 -21.61 3.60 5.38
C ARG A 410 -22.52 3.80 4.17
N VAL A 411 -23.72 4.34 4.38
CA VAL A 411 -24.67 4.68 3.30
C VAL A 411 -24.05 5.68 2.33
N GLY A 412 -23.46 6.77 2.85
CA GLY A 412 -22.79 7.77 2.02
C GLY A 412 -21.66 7.20 1.15
N ILE A 413 -20.81 6.33 1.72
CA ILE A 413 -19.74 5.64 0.98
C ILE A 413 -20.35 4.73 -0.09
N ALA A 414 -21.32 3.88 0.27
CA ALA A 414 -21.98 2.97 -0.66
C ALA A 414 -22.63 3.71 -1.84
N LEU A 415 -23.33 4.82 -1.59
CA LEU A 415 -23.89 5.66 -2.65
C LEU A 415 -22.83 6.26 -3.57
N SER A 416 -21.67 6.69 -3.03
CA SER A 416 -20.55 7.14 -3.87
C SER A 416 -19.99 6.02 -4.75
N LEU A 417 -19.96 4.76 -4.28
CA LEU A 417 -19.57 3.60 -5.11
C LEU A 417 -20.59 3.30 -6.21
N LEU A 418 -21.87 3.55 -5.97
CA LEU A 418 -22.93 3.47 -6.98
C LEU A 418 -22.96 4.68 -7.93
N GLY A 419 -22.17 5.72 -7.66
CA GLY A 419 -22.17 6.94 -8.47
C GLY A 419 -23.39 7.83 -8.23
N ILE A 420 -24.03 7.68 -7.06
CA ILE A 420 -25.10 8.54 -6.56
C ILE A 420 -24.45 9.64 -5.69
N PRO A 421 -24.34 10.89 -6.18
CA PRO A 421 -23.65 11.94 -5.44
C PRO A 421 -24.38 12.32 -4.16
N THR A 422 -23.60 12.57 -3.12
CA THR A 422 -24.07 12.98 -1.80
C THR A 422 -23.36 14.25 -1.34
N PHE A 423 -24.12 15.16 -0.73
CA PHE A 423 -23.68 16.52 -0.38
C PHE A 423 -24.02 16.83 1.07
N ASN A 424 -23.30 17.79 1.66
CA ASN A 424 -23.59 18.34 2.99
C ASN A 424 -23.73 17.27 4.08
N HIS A 425 -22.74 16.40 4.22
CA HIS A 425 -22.67 15.39 5.27
C HIS A 425 -22.60 16.04 6.66
N THR A 426 -23.59 15.76 7.49
CA THR A 426 -23.70 16.25 8.87
C THR A 426 -23.69 15.10 9.88
N SER A 427 -23.86 15.42 11.17
CA SER A 427 -24.08 14.40 12.20
C SER A 427 -25.44 13.70 12.11
N ARG A 428 -26.40 14.27 11.36
CA ARG A 428 -27.79 13.79 11.27
C ARG A 428 -28.15 13.17 9.93
N GLY A 429 -27.33 13.35 8.90
CA GLY A 429 -27.67 12.93 7.55
C GLY A 429 -26.94 13.73 6.47
N PHE A 430 -27.41 13.62 5.22
CA PHE A 430 -26.85 14.29 4.04
C PHE A 430 -27.92 14.48 2.96
N LEU A 431 -27.58 15.21 1.89
CA LEU A 431 -28.42 15.37 0.71
C LEU A 431 -28.01 14.37 -0.38
N ILE A 432 -28.99 13.77 -1.04
CA ILE A 432 -28.82 12.88 -2.18
C ILE A 432 -29.26 13.62 -3.44
N TRP A 433 -28.50 13.53 -4.53
CA TRP A 433 -28.94 14.03 -5.83
C TRP A 433 -30.00 13.11 -6.43
N GLU A 434 -31.25 13.56 -6.36
CA GLU A 434 -32.41 12.72 -6.69
C GLU A 434 -32.36 12.12 -8.11
N PRO A 435 -31.99 12.87 -9.16
CA PRO A 435 -31.92 12.30 -10.50
C PRO A 435 -30.97 11.10 -10.62
N SER A 436 -29.86 11.07 -9.86
CA SER A 436 -28.94 9.92 -9.90
C SER A 436 -29.48 8.70 -9.16
N LEU A 437 -30.24 8.91 -8.08
CA LEU A 437 -30.92 7.82 -7.39
C LEU A 437 -32.02 7.24 -8.29
N ARG A 438 -32.80 8.10 -8.97
CA ARG A 438 -33.84 7.67 -9.92
C ARG A 438 -33.30 6.82 -11.06
N ILE A 439 -32.09 7.09 -11.57
CA ILE A 439 -31.48 6.21 -12.60
C ILE A 439 -31.37 4.76 -12.10
N HIS A 440 -30.99 4.57 -10.83
CA HIS A 440 -30.82 3.25 -10.22
C HIS A 440 -32.16 2.60 -9.82
N VAL A 441 -33.14 3.40 -9.40
CA VAL A 441 -34.46 2.92 -8.98
C VAL A 441 -35.37 2.65 -10.18
N GLU A 442 -35.34 3.52 -11.20
CA GLU A 442 -36.24 3.47 -12.36
C GLU A 442 -35.59 2.84 -13.60
N ASN A 443 -34.33 2.39 -13.52
CA ASN A 443 -33.57 1.80 -14.64
C ASN A 443 -33.58 2.68 -15.91
N LEU A 444 -33.55 4.00 -15.76
CA LEU A 444 -33.53 4.93 -16.88
C LEU A 444 -32.20 4.83 -17.64
N ALA A 445 -32.23 4.97 -18.97
CA ALA A 445 -31.01 5.12 -19.76
C ALA A 445 -30.17 6.29 -19.18
N ALA A 446 -28.88 6.04 -18.95
CA ALA A 446 -27.96 6.92 -18.24
C ALA A 446 -27.57 8.21 -19.01
N GLU A 447 -28.56 8.94 -19.55
CA GLU A 447 -28.38 10.18 -20.31
C GLU A 447 -28.70 11.45 -19.50
N MET A 448 -28.88 11.36 -18.18
CA MET A 448 -29.07 12.55 -17.34
C MET A 448 -27.77 13.05 -16.69
N TYR A 449 -27.56 14.36 -16.81
CA TYR A 449 -26.40 15.10 -16.32
C TYR A 449 -26.24 14.95 -14.80
N VAL A 450 -25.22 14.20 -14.37
CA VAL A 450 -24.82 14.15 -12.96
C VAL A 450 -23.96 15.41 -12.68
N PRO A 451 -24.31 16.25 -11.70
CA PRO A 451 -23.54 17.45 -11.39
C PRO A 451 -22.13 17.04 -10.96
N MET A 452 -21.14 17.41 -11.76
CA MET A 452 -19.74 17.28 -11.38
C MET A 452 -19.48 18.23 -10.21
N CYS A 453 -18.96 17.69 -9.10
CA CYS A 453 -18.22 18.48 -8.13
C CYS A 453 -16.85 18.86 -8.72
N VAL A 454 -16.81 19.39 -9.95
CA VAL A 454 -15.60 20.03 -10.45
C VAL A 454 -15.59 21.46 -9.92
N PRO A 455 -14.53 21.83 -9.19
CA PRO A 455 -14.47 23.13 -8.54
C PRO A 455 -14.60 24.26 -9.55
N ASP A 456 -15.52 25.18 -9.27
CA ASP A 456 -15.95 26.36 -10.02
C ASP A 456 -14.92 26.88 -11.05
N LEU A 457 -14.82 26.15 -12.18
CA LEU A 457 -13.85 26.41 -13.24
C LEU A 457 -14.08 27.79 -13.89
N LYS A 458 -15.34 28.27 -13.81
CA LYS A 458 -15.78 29.59 -14.23
C LYS A 458 -15.01 30.74 -13.55
N LYS A 459 -14.56 30.57 -12.30
CA LYS A 459 -13.83 31.64 -11.57
C LYS A 459 -12.34 31.67 -11.86
N ARG A 460 -11.68 30.53 -12.07
CA ARG A 460 -10.22 30.48 -12.36
C ARG A 460 -9.89 30.84 -13.81
N ILE A 461 -10.84 30.68 -14.73
CA ILE A 461 -10.75 31.14 -16.11
C ILE A 461 -10.88 32.68 -16.26
N LYS A 462 -11.34 33.40 -15.22
CA LYS A 462 -11.33 34.88 -15.23
C LYS A 462 -9.91 35.48 -15.25
N GLY A 463 -8.86 34.70 -14.99
CA GLY A 463 -7.47 35.10 -15.18
C GLY A 463 -6.92 34.89 -16.60
N GLY A 464 -7.69 34.30 -17.51
CA GLY A 464 -7.31 34.06 -18.90
C GLY A 464 -8.22 33.04 -19.58
N LEU A 465 -8.92 33.48 -20.63
CA LEU A 465 -9.70 32.71 -21.62
C LEU A 465 -11.06 32.13 -21.19
N ILE A 466 -12.07 33.00 -21.11
CA ILE A 466 -13.51 32.65 -21.06
C ILE A 466 -13.86 31.64 -22.16
N PHE A 467 -14.24 30.41 -21.80
CA PHE A 467 -14.82 29.45 -22.74
C PHE A 467 -16.18 28.94 -22.23
N GLU A 468 -17.24 29.35 -22.93
CA GLU A 468 -18.58 28.81 -22.76
C GLU A 468 -18.69 27.41 -23.38
N ARG A 469 -19.37 26.49 -22.68
CA ARG A 469 -19.55 25.06 -23.01
C ARG A 469 -19.91 24.77 -24.48
N ARG A 470 -20.71 25.62 -25.13
CA ARG A 470 -21.10 25.49 -26.56
C ARG A 470 -19.91 25.66 -27.52
N LYS A 471 -18.99 26.59 -27.26
CA LYS A 471 -17.77 26.76 -28.07
C LYS A 471 -16.76 25.62 -27.85
N TYR A 472 -16.77 24.99 -26.68
CA TYR A 472 -15.86 23.90 -26.33
C TYR A 472 -16.23 22.58 -27.03
N GLU A 473 -17.51 22.24 -27.10
CA GLU A 473 -18.00 21.09 -27.88
C GLU A 473 -17.67 21.26 -29.38
N GLU A 474 -17.72 22.50 -29.90
CA GLU A 474 -17.24 22.85 -31.24
C GLU A 474 -15.72 22.68 -31.42
N ILE A 475 -14.90 23.06 -30.43
CA ILE A 475 -13.44 22.91 -30.48
C ILE A 475 -13.04 21.44 -30.40
N VAL A 476 -13.63 20.66 -29.50
CA VAL A 476 -13.39 19.21 -29.42
C VAL A 476 -13.82 18.54 -30.72
N LYS A 477 -14.96 18.95 -31.31
CA LYS A 477 -15.34 18.51 -32.66
C LYS A 477 -14.26 18.85 -33.68
N ARG A 478 -13.85 20.12 -33.78
CA ARG A 478 -12.83 20.59 -34.72
C ARG A 478 -11.49 19.85 -34.58
N VAL A 479 -10.99 19.67 -33.36
CA VAL A 479 -9.76 18.92 -33.06
C VAL A 479 -9.91 17.43 -33.39
N SER A 480 -11.09 16.85 -33.15
CA SER A 480 -11.38 15.45 -33.52
C SER A 480 -11.63 15.25 -35.02
N THR A 481 -11.94 16.30 -35.78
CA THR A 481 -12.32 16.20 -37.20
C THR A 481 -11.30 16.74 -38.21
N ALA A 482 -10.34 17.63 -37.85
CA ALA A 482 -9.05 17.87 -38.54
C ALA A 482 -8.38 19.23 -38.17
N GLU A 483 -7.03 19.26 -38.20
CA GLU A 483 -6.13 20.40 -38.49
C GLU A 483 -5.96 21.56 -37.47
N VAL A 484 -5.66 21.28 -36.20
CA VAL A 484 -4.93 22.25 -35.34
C VAL A 484 -3.91 21.51 -34.48
N ASP A 485 -2.62 21.86 -34.57
CA ASP A 485 -1.57 21.37 -33.67
C ASP A 485 -1.59 22.19 -32.36
N PRO A 486 -2.07 21.64 -31.23
CA PRO A 486 -2.11 22.38 -29.97
C PRO A 486 -0.69 22.48 -29.40
N ARG A 487 -0.33 23.62 -28.80
CA ARG A 487 0.95 23.74 -28.07
C ARG A 487 1.05 22.64 -27.01
N LYS A 488 2.26 22.17 -26.71
CA LYS A 488 2.51 21.03 -25.79
C LYS A 488 1.81 21.17 -24.42
N GLU A 489 1.75 22.39 -23.88
CA GLU A 489 1.06 22.71 -22.62
C GLU A 489 -0.48 22.72 -22.75
N GLU A 490 -1.02 23.26 -23.85
CA GLU A 490 -2.46 23.28 -24.13
C GLU A 490 -2.99 21.86 -24.36
N LYS A 491 -2.21 21.02 -25.05
CA LYS A 491 -2.52 19.60 -25.25
C LYS A 491 -2.55 18.84 -23.92
N ALA A 492 -1.56 19.03 -23.05
CA ALA A 492 -1.53 18.40 -21.73
C ALA A 492 -2.71 18.82 -20.84
N ILE A 493 -3.11 20.10 -20.92
CA ILE A 493 -4.28 20.62 -20.21
C ILE A 493 -5.57 20.00 -20.77
N ILE A 494 -5.75 19.99 -22.10
CA ILE A 494 -6.92 19.39 -22.76
C ILE A 494 -7.01 17.89 -22.47
N ASP A 495 -5.90 17.16 -22.54
CA ASP A 495 -5.84 15.73 -22.23
C ASP A 495 -6.20 15.46 -20.77
N LEU A 496 -5.71 16.28 -19.83
CA LEU A 496 -6.11 16.18 -18.44
C LEU A 496 -7.60 16.51 -18.24
N TYR A 497 -8.15 17.50 -18.95
CA TYR A 497 -9.58 17.82 -18.89
C TYR A 497 -10.45 16.71 -19.47
N LEU A 498 -10.08 16.14 -20.62
CA LEU A 498 -10.76 14.98 -21.21
C LEU A 498 -10.69 13.78 -20.27
N LYS A 499 -9.54 13.58 -19.61
CA LYS A 499 -9.34 12.56 -18.58
C LYS A 499 -10.23 12.81 -17.36
N MET A 500 -10.39 14.05 -16.89
CA MET A 500 -11.29 14.42 -15.79
C MET A 500 -12.77 14.29 -16.16
N ILE A 501 -13.18 14.67 -17.37
CA ILE A 501 -14.57 14.54 -17.84
C ILE A 501 -14.97 13.06 -17.99
N ARG A 502 -14.04 12.22 -18.47
CA ARG A 502 -14.24 10.77 -18.59
C ARG A 502 -13.98 10.02 -17.27
N SER A 503 -13.45 10.70 -16.26
CA SER A 503 -13.13 10.06 -14.98
C SER A 503 -14.39 9.62 -14.24
N LYS A 504 -14.31 8.48 -13.56
CA LYS A 504 -15.34 7.98 -12.64
C LYS A 504 -15.00 8.33 -11.19
N VAL A 505 -14.47 9.53 -10.99
CA VAL A 505 -14.18 10.11 -9.68
C VAL A 505 -14.71 11.54 -9.60
N ASP A 506 -14.94 12.01 -8.38
CA ASP A 506 -15.27 13.39 -8.06
C ASP A 506 -14.17 14.01 -7.18
N PHE A 507 -14.22 15.34 -7.08
CA PHE A 507 -13.26 16.13 -6.31
C PHE A 507 -13.98 16.88 -5.20
N ASP A 508 -13.58 16.64 -3.95
CA ASP A 508 -14.22 17.25 -2.78
C ASP A 508 -13.26 18.22 -2.09
N ARG A 509 -13.66 19.48 -1.96
CA ARG A 509 -12.74 20.56 -1.55
C ARG A 509 -12.34 20.42 -0.09
N ILE A 510 -11.06 20.55 0.23
CA ILE A 510 -10.61 20.63 1.62
C ILE A 510 -10.92 22.02 2.16
N VAL A 511 -11.81 22.10 3.16
CA VAL A 511 -12.21 23.36 3.81
C VAL A 511 -11.56 23.54 5.18
N GLU A 512 -11.21 22.44 5.85
CA GLU A 512 -10.59 22.46 7.17
C GLU A 512 -9.47 21.41 7.26
N ILE A 513 -8.36 21.79 7.89
CA ILE A 513 -7.27 20.91 8.31
C ILE A 513 -6.95 21.32 9.74
N ARG A 514 -7.16 20.42 10.71
CA ARG A 514 -6.95 20.70 12.13
C ARG A 514 -6.24 19.57 12.84
N GLU A 515 -5.47 19.94 13.86
CA GLU A 515 -4.80 18.98 14.72
C GLU A 515 -5.76 18.47 15.81
N VAL A 516 -5.83 17.16 15.98
CA VAL A 516 -6.69 16.47 16.94
C VAL A 516 -5.86 15.59 17.86
N GLU A 517 -6.44 15.13 18.97
CA GLU A 517 -5.77 14.16 19.84
C GLU A 517 -5.44 12.88 19.07
N GLY A 518 -4.27 12.31 19.40
CA GLY A 518 -3.84 11.05 18.82
C GLY A 518 -4.62 9.89 19.39
N GLU A 519 -4.93 8.90 18.55
CA GLU A 519 -5.41 7.60 19.01
C GLU A 519 -4.21 6.71 19.39
N SER A 520 -4.39 5.81 20.36
CA SER A 520 -3.34 4.89 20.83
C SER A 520 -2.82 3.97 19.72
N TYR A 521 -3.67 3.68 18.73
CA TYR A 521 -3.37 2.85 17.59
C TYR A 521 -3.83 3.51 16.30
N VAL A 522 -3.03 3.35 15.25
CA VAL A 522 -3.31 3.80 13.89
C VAL A 522 -3.09 2.65 12.92
N TYR A 523 -3.76 2.69 11.78
CA TYR A 523 -3.87 1.55 10.87
C TYR A 523 -3.50 1.92 9.43
N ASP A 524 -2.98 0.96 8.67
CA ASP A 524 -2.70 1.10 7.23
C ASP A 524 -3.04 -0.19 6.49
N LEU A 525 -3.23 -0.12 5.18
CA LEU A 525 -3.42 -1.28 4.31
C LEU A 525 -2.22 -1.46 3.40
N SER A 526 -1.87 -2.72 3.13
CA SER A 526 -0.97 -3.06 2.03
C SER A 526 -1.80 -3.52 0.85
N VAL A 527 -1.87 -2.68 -0.18
CA VAL A 527 -2.64 -2.91 -1.42
C VAL A 527 -1.69 -2.90 -2.62
N PRO A 528 -1.18 -4.08 -3.04
CA PRO A 528 -0.22 -4.13 -4.13
C PRO A 528 -0.80 -3.60 -5.44
N GLY A 529 0.04 -2.89 -6.20
CA GLY A 529 -0.25 -2.43 -7.56
C GLY A 529 -0.69 -0.98 -7.62
N THR A 530 -1.75 -0.60 -6.91
CA THR A 530 -2.23 0.80 -6.87
C THR A 530 -1.68 1.58 -5.68
N GLU A 531 -1.22 0.88 -4.63
CA GLU A 531 -0.64 1.45 -3.41
C GLU A 531 -1.51 2.55 -2.75
N ASN A 532 -2.82 2.40 -2.84
CA ASN A 532 -3.78 3.30 -2.21
C ASN A 532 -5.10 2.59 -1.92
N PHE A 533 -5.93 3.15 -1.04
CA PHE A 533 -7.23 2.59 -0.71
C PHE A 533 -8.26 3.67 -0.35
N LEU A 534 -9.54 3.31 -0.37
CA LEU A 534 -10.64 4.17 0.02
C LEU A 534 -10.87 4.14 1.54
N ALA A 535 -10.70 5.30 2.18
CA ALA A 535 -10.84 5.51 3.61
C ALA A 535 -11.88 6.62 3.89
N ASN A 536 -12.96 6.30 4.60
CA ASN A 536 -14.10 7.20 4.83
C ASN A 536 -14.65 7.85 3.53
N GLY A 537 -14.54 7.15 2.40
CA GLY A 537 -14.96 7.65 1.09
C GLY A 537 -13.96 8.58 0.40
N ILE A 538 -12.73 8.67 0.91
CA ILE A 538 -11.61 9.46 0.35
C ILE A 538 -10.45 8.53 0.01
N PHE A 539 -9.81 8.69 -1.16
CA PHE A 539 -8.63 7.90 -1.49
C PHE A 539 -7.38 8.39 -0.73
N VAL A 540 -6.68 7.45 -0.09
CA VAL A 540 -5.46 7.68 0.71
C VAL A 540 -4.34 6.76 0.26
N HIS A 541 -3.08 7.20 0.40
CA HIS A 541 -1.91 6.50 -0.12
C HIS A 541 -1.25 5.58 0.92
N ASN A 542 -0.85 4.37 0.53
CA ASN A 542 -0.15 3.42 1.40
C ASN A 542 1.25 3.94 1.75
N SER A 543 1.76 3.67 2.95
CA SER A 543 3.03 4.28 3.34
C SER A 543 4.31 3.68 2.73
N SER A 544 5.24 4.55 2.29
CA SER A 544 6.66 4.21 2.03
C SER A 544 7.71 4.79 3.02
N PHE A 545 8.45 3.91 3.71
CA PHE A 545 9.66 4.16 4.54
C PHE A 545 10.76 4.96 3.88
N ALA A 546 11.29 4.48 2.76
CA ALA A 546 12.50 5.08 2.20
C ALA A 546 12.25 6.48 1.65
N ILE A 547 11.04 6.82 1.19
CA ILE A 547 10.71 8.20 0.78
C ILE A 547 10.86 9.17 1.95
N ASN A 548 10.39 8.80 3.14
CA ASN A 548 10.53 9.65 4.33
C ASN A 548 11.98 9.72 4.83
N LEU A 549 12.71 8.60 4.78
CA LEU A 549 14.14 8.56 5.09
C LEU A 549 14.91 9.55 4.22
N VAL A 550 14.70 9.50 2.89
CA VAL A 550 15.35 10.39 1.93
C VAL A 550 14.99 11.85 2.23
N LYS A 551 13.70 12.17 2.40
CA LYS A 551 13.24 13.54 2.70
C LYS A 551 13.85 14.12 3.98
N ARG A 552 13.96 13.33 5.05
CA ARG A 552 14.54 13.79 6.33
C ARG A 552 16.06 13.87 6.32
N SER A 553 16.70 13.25 5.34
CA SER A 553 18.15 13.29 5.19
C SER A 553 18.62 14.47 4.32
N LEU A 554 17.73 15.29 3.75
CA LEU A 554 18.12 16.40 2.87
C LEU A 554 19.01 17.44 3.55
N ASP A 555 18.80 17.68 4.85
CA ASP A 555 19.58 18.64 5.63
C ASP A 555 21.06 18.24 5.80
N VAL A 556 21.39 16.96 5.58
CA VAL A 556 22.76 16.42 5.67
C VAL A 556 23.40 16.20 4.29
N ASN A 557 22.71 16.61 3.22
CA ASN A 557 23.17 16.56 1.82
C ASN A 557 23.82 15.22 1.38
N PRO A 558 23.17 14.07 1.61
CA PRO A 558 23.68 12.77 1.22
C PRO A 558 23.45 12.51 -0.27
N ARG A 559 24.19 11.53 -0.81
CA ARG A 559 23.97 11.05 -2.19
C ARG A 559 23.19 9.74 -2.17
N PHE A 560 21.97 9.76 -2.70
CA PHE A 560 21.11 8.59 -2.83
C PHE A 560 21.12 8.06 -4.26
N LEU A 561 21.27 6.74 -4.40
CA LEU A 561 20.92 6.01 -5.62
C LEU A 561 19.75 5.07 -5.30
N ILE A 562 18.65 5.22 -6.04
CA ILE A 562 17.42 4.45 -5.83
C ILE A 562 17.09 3.72 -7.13
N LEU A 563 16.94 2.39 -7.07
CA LEU A 563 16.42 1.61 -8.21
C LEU A 563 14.93 1.37 -7.98
N ASP A 564 14.11 2.10 -8.72
CA ASP A 564 12.67 2.12 -8.55
C ASP A 564 11.99 1.12 -9.49
N ARG A 565 11.66 -0.06 -8.94
CA ARG A 565 10.99 -1.14 -9.68
C ARG A 565 9.52 -0.86 -10.00
N ARG A 566 8.88 0.10 -9.33
CA ARG A 566 7.41 0.27 -9.34
C ARG A 566 6.93 1.72 -9.51
N GLY A 567 7.84 2.68 -9.67
CA GLY A 567 7.51 4.10 -9.80
C GLY A 567 7.13 4.73 -8.45
N GLU A 568 7.46 4.10 -7.33
CA GLU A 568 7.08 4.57 -5.99
C GLU A 568 7.80 5.88 -5.60
N TYR A 569 8.95 6.15 -6.21
CA TYR A 569 9.89 7.20 -5.80
C TYR A 569 9.88 8.44 -6.72
N GLU A 570 9.05 8.47 -7.77
CA GLU A 570 8.84 9.66 -8.63
C GLU A 570 8.55 10.93 -7.81
N ALA A 571 7.85 10.78 -6.68
CA ALA A 571 7.52 11.88 -5.79
C ALA A 571 8.75 12.63 -5.21
N LEU A 572 9.94 12.01 -5.23
CA LEU A 572 11.19 12.64 -4.79
C LEU A 572 11.71 13.70 -5.76
N GLU A 573 11.23 13.76 -7.01
CA GLU A 573 11.59 14.82 -7.96
C GLU A 573 11.36 16.22 -7.36
N ARG A 574 10.31 16.37 -6.55
CA ARG A 574 9.95 17.62 -5.87
C ARG A 574 10.94 18.12 -4.84
N VAL A 575 11.81 17.24 -4.35
CA VAL A 575 12.89 17.57 -3.42
C VAL A 575 14.25 17.52 -4.10
N GLY A 576 14.28 17.59 -5.44
CA GLY A 576 15.50 17.69 -6.24
C GLY A 576 16.03 16.35 -6.74
N ALA A 577 15.23 15.27 -6.74
CA ALA A 577 15.67 14.02 -7.33
C ALA A 577 15.67 14.05 -8.86
N LYS A 578 16.74 13.55 -9.47
CA LYS A 578 16.82 13.31 -10.91
C LYS A 578 16.31 11.91 -11.20
N ILE A 579 15.19 11.83 -11.92
CA ILE A 579 14.58 10.56 -12.36
C ILE A 579 15.13 10.23 -13.75
N LEU A 580 15.70 9.04 -13.91
CA LEU A 580 16.32 8.54 -15.14
C LEU A 580 15.68 7.20 -15.51
N GLU A 581 15.31 7.03 -16.77
CA GLU A 581 14.80 5.74 -17.25
C GLU A 581 15.94 4.71 -17.25
N TYR A 582 15.67 3.46 -16.82
CA TYR A 582 16.71 2.41 -16.87
C TYR A 582 17.28 2.20 -18.28
N ARG A 583 16.49 2.48 -19.32
CA ARG A 583 16.88 2.37 -20.74
C ARG A 583 18.04 3.29 -21.12
N SER A 584 18.19 4.43 -20.44
CA SER A 584 19.29 5.37 -20.67
C SER A 584 20.66 4.82 -20.28
N PHE A 585 20.69 3.68 -19.59
CA PHE A 585 21.92 3.02 -19.16
C PHE A 585 22.19 1.71 -19.93
N ILE A 586 21.31 1.35 -20.87
CA ILE A 586 21.58 0.23 -21.76
C ILE A 586 22.67 0.68 -22.74
N PRO A 587 23.74 -0.11 -22.94
CA PRO A 587 24.75 0.21 -23.94
C PRO A 587 24.15 0.42 -25.32
N SER A 588 24.74 1.32 -26.10
CA SER A 588 24.40 1.45 -27.52
C SER A 588 24.58 0.10 -28.23
N SER A 589 23.87 -0.12 -29.32
CA SER A 589 23.91 -1.40 -30.05
C SER A 589 25.33 -1.81 -30.44
N GLU A 590 26.22 -0.85 -30.69
CA GLU A 590 27.63 -1.05 -31.03
C GLU A 590 28.49 -1.59 -29.87
N LEU A 591 28.03 -1.43 -28.62
CA LEU A 591 28.74 -1.85 -27.40
C LEU A 591 28.17 -3.12 -26.77
N LEU A 592 27.11 -3.70 -27.36
CA LEU A 592 26.51 -4.94 -26.85
C LEU A 592 27.43 -6.14 -27.08
N LYS A 593 27.64 -6.94 -26.03
CA LYS A 593 28.42 -8.19 -26.12
C LYS A 593 27.57 -9.29 -26.74
N ALA A 594 28.22 -10.30 -27.33
CA ALA A 594 27.53 -11.48 -27.87
C ALA A 594 26.59 -12.15 -26.85
N GLU A 595 26.95 -12.08 -25.57
CA GLU A 595 26.14 -12.57 -24.45
C GLU A 595 24.82 -11.81 -24.27
N ASP A 596 24.82 -10.51 -24.54
CA ASP A 596 23.65 -9.62 -24.40
C ASP A 596 22.69 -9.82 -25.57
N VAL A 597 23.26 -9.93 -26.77
CA VAL A 597 22.52 -10.30 -27.98
C VAL A 597 21.90 -11.68 -27.83
N ALA A 598 22.62 -12.65 -27.25
CA ALA A 598 22.10 -13.99 -27.00
C ALA A 598 20.91 -13.98 -26.03
N ARG A 599 20.97 -13.18 -24.95
CA ARG A 599 19.86 -13.01 -24.00
C ARG A 599 18.62 -12.43 -24.66
N LYS A 600 18.78 -11.31 -25.38
CA LYS A 600 17.69 -10.67 -26.15
C LYS A 600 17.05 -11.64 -27.15
N LEU A 601 17.86 -12.46 -27.83
CA LEU A 601 17.39 -13.48 -28.76
C LEU A 601 16.94 -14.80 -28.10
N ARG A 602 17.08 -14.93 -26.77
CA ARG A 602 16.76 -16.13 -25.97
C ARG A 602 17.50 -17.38 -26.45
N ILE A 603 18.79 -17.23 -26.72
CA ILE A 603 19.71 -18.29 -27.13
C ILE A 603 20.55 -18.71 -25.92
N SER A 604 20.52 -20.01 -25.60
CA SER A 604 21.27 -20.55 -24.47
C SER A 604 22.78 -20.48 -24.71
N ARG A 605 23.53 -20.02 -23.69
CA ARG A 605 25.00 -20.08 -23.69
C ARG A 605 25.48 -21.52 -23.92
N GLY A 606 26.49 -21.68 -24.76
CA GLY A 606 27.08 -22.99 -25.10
C GLY A 606 26.40 -23.76 -26.23
N SER A 607 25.24 -23.30 -26.71
CA SER A 607 24.61 -23.86 -27.91
C SER A 607 25.46 -23.63 -29.17
N SER A 608 25.25 -24.43 -30.22
CA SER A 608 25.91 -24.20 -31.51
C SER A 608 25.45 -22.90 -32.17
N ALA A 609 24.20 -22.48 -31.95
CA ALA A 609 23.68 -21.17 -32.36
C ALA A 609 24.37 -20.02 -31.61
N TYR A 610 24.67 -20.17 -30.32
CA TYR A 610 25.45 -19.19 -29.56
C TYR A 610 26.86 -19.01 -30.14
N ARG A 611 27.55 -20.10 -30.49
CA ARG A 611 28.88 -20.02 -31.11
C ARG A 611 28.87 -19.26 -32.43
N LEU A 612 27.88 -19.52 -33.28
CA LEU A 612 27.72 -18.79 -34.54
C LEU A 612 27.38 -17.31 -34.30
N LEU A 613 26.50 -17.03 -33.33
CA LEU A 613 26.16 -15.67 -32.92
C LEU A 613 27.38 -14.90 -32.42
N SER A 614 28.21 -15.51 -31.57
CA SER A 614 29.42 -14.88 -31.02
C SER A 614 30.37 -14.45 -32.13
N LEU A 615 30.66 -15.34 -33.09
CA LEU A 615 31.51 -15.02 -34.24
C LEU A 615 30.92 -13.87 -35.08
N ALA A 616 29.60 -13.90 -35.33
CA ALA A 616 28.94 -12.83 -36.09
C ALA A 616 29.00 -11.49 -35.37
N VAL A 617 28.81 -11.45 -34.05
CA VAL A 617 28.89 -10.21 -33.26
C VAL A 617 30.34 -9.69 -33.21
N GLU A 618 31.34 -10.56 -33.09
CA GLU A 618 32.75 -10.19 -33.12
C GLU A 618 33.17 -9.58 -34.47
N GLU A 619 32.75 -10.17 -35.60
CA GLU A 619 33.01 -9.61 -36.93
C GLU A 619 32.31 -8.26 -37.15
N ILE A 620 31.07 -8.11 -36.69
CA ILE A 620 30.33 -6.83 -36.77
C ILE A 620 31.08 -5.74 -36.01
N ALA A 621 31.56 -6.06 -34.79
CA ALA A 621 32.35 -5.13 -33.99
C ALA A 621 33.70 -4.79 -34.66
N ALA A 622 34.39 -5.79 -35.22
CA ALA A 622 35.66 -5.59 -35.91
C ALA A 622 35.54 -4.70 -37.15
N GLU A 623 34.41 -4.80 -37.87
CA GLU A 623 34.12 -3.98 -39.05
C GLU A 623 33.41 -2.65 -38.72
N SER A 624 33.16 -2.35 -37.44
CA SER A 624 32.42 -1.17 -36.99
C SER A 624 31.05 -1.01 -37.68
N LEU A 625 30.37 -2.14 -37.91
CA LEU A 625 29.04 -2.17 -38.52
C LEU A 625 27.94 -2.03 -37.45
N PRO A 626 26.76 -1.47 -37.80
CA PRO A 626 25.65 -1.39 -36.87
C PRO A 626 25.13 -2.78 -36.51
N LEU A 627 25.05 -3.06 -35.21
CA LEU A 627 24.51 -4.31 -34.69
C LEU A 627 22.97 -4.30 -34.72
N ASP A 628 22.42 -4.60 -35.90
CA ASP A 628 20.98 -4.78 -36.11
C ASP A 628 20.65 -6.18 -36.64
N SER A 629 19.35 -6.52 -36.69
CA SER A 629 18.87 -7.82 -37.15
C SER A 629 19.33 -8.17 -38.56
N SER A 630 19.44 -7.18 -39.45
CA SER A 630 19.79 -7.37 -40.86
C SER A 630 21.28 -7.60 -41.05
N THR A 631 22.11 -6.87 -40.31
CA THR A 631 23.56 -7.03 -40.31
C THR A 631 23.95 -8.35 -39.64
N LEU A 632 23.31 -8.69 -38.52
CA LEU A 632 23.54 -9.93 -37.77
C LEU A 632 23.26 -11.18 -38.61
N ILE A 633 22.11 -11.21 -39.32
CA ILE A 633 21.77 -12.36 -40.16
C ILE A 633 22.64 -12.43 -41.42
N LYS A 634 23.07 -11.29 -41.96
CA LYS A 634 23.97 -11.24 -43.12
C LYS A 634 25.34 -11.84 -42.77
N LYS A 635 25.94 -11.39 -41.66
CA LYS A 635 27.24 -11.89 -41.19
C LYS A 635 27.20 -13.36 -40.80
N ALA A 636 26.14 -13.80 -40.11
CA ALA A 636 25.96 -15.21 -39.82
C ALA A 636 25.89 -16.11 -41.08
N LYS A 637 25.32 -15.61 -42.20
CA LYS A 637 25.29 -16.33 -43.48
C LYS A 637 26.67 -16.40 -44.14
N GLU A 638 27.43 -15.31 -44.10
CA GLU A 638 28.80 -15.22 -44.63
C GLU A 638 29.71 -16.25 -43.93
N ILE A 639 29.73 -16.25 -42.59
CA ILE A 639 30.52 -17.20 -41.79
C ILE A 639 30.18 -18.66 -42.11
N VAL A 640 28.89 -18.99 -42.23
CA VAL A 640 28.47 -20.37 -42.54
C VAL A 640 28.84 -20.77 -43.97
N ALA A 641 28.86 -19.83 -44.91
CA ALA A 641 29.30 -20.07 -46.27
C ALA A 641 30.82 -20.35 -46.32
N GLU A 642 31.62 -19.57 -45.59
CA GLU A 642 33.07 -19.75 -45.48
C GLU A 642 33.45 -21.07 -44.78
N MET A 643 32.65 -21.52 -43.81
CA MET A 643 32.81 -22.82 -43.16
C MET A 643 32.36 -24.02 -44.02
N GLY A 644 32.04 -23.82 -45.30
CA GLY A 644 31.62 -24.86 -46.23
C GLY A 644 30.24 -25.46 -45.91
N GLY A 645 29.34 -24.67 -45.31
CA GLY A 645 27.98 -25.09 -44.97
C GLY A 645 27.85 -25.96 -43.71
N LYS A 646 28.96 -26.23 -43.00
CA LYS A 646 28.92 -26.78 -41.64
C LYS A 646 28.20 -25.76 -40.74
N ASN A 647 27.27 -26.21 -39.89
CA ASN A 647 26.40 -25.39 -39.01
C ASN A 647 25.13 -24.77 -39.63
N ARG A 648 24.66 -25.24 -40.79
CA ARG A 648 23.38 -24.78 -41.41
C ARG A 648 22.17 -24.85 -40.46
N GLN A 649 22.14 -25.83 -39.56
CA GLN A 649 21.07 -25.97 -38.54
C GLN A 649 21.12 -24.86 -37.48
N SER A 650 22.31 -24.38 -37.12
CA SER A 650 22.48 -23.26 -36.18
C SER A 650 22.11 -21.92 -36.81
N LEU A 651 22.34 -21.77 -38.12
CA LEU A 651 21.88 -20.62 -38.89
C LEU A 651 20.36 -20.55 -38.97
N ILE A 652 19.68 -21.68 -39.17
CA ILE A 652 18.22 -21.77 -39.18
C ILE A 652 17.66 -21.38 -37.81
N GLU A 653 18.26 -21.89 -36.73
CA GLU A 653 17.85 -21.53 -35.37
C GLU A 653 18.03 -20.03 -35.11
N LEU A 654 19.20 -19.47 -35.44
CA LEU A 654 19.50 -18.06 -35.27
C LEU A 654 18.55 -17.17 -36.09
N ASP A 655 18.30 -17.50 -37.37
CA ASP A 655 17.35 -16.78 -38.24
C ASP A 655 15.93 -16.78 -37.66
N ALA A 656 15.48 -17.92 -37.14
CA ALA A 656 14.18 -18.04 -36.50
C ALA A 656 14.08 -17.18 -35.22
N ARG A 657 15.15 -17.12 -34.42
CA ARG A 657 15.21 -16.27 -33.22
C ARG A 657 15.24 -14.79 -33.57
N ILE A 658 16.04 -14.37 -34.55
CA ILE A 658 16.08 -12.99 -35.04
C ILE A 658 14.73 -12.55 -35.59
N LYS A 659 14.03 -13.39 -36.37
CA LYS A 659 12.68 -13.05 -36.85
C LYS A 659 11.67 -12.86 -35.73
N ARG A 660 11.82 -13.60 -34.62
CA ARG A 660 10.88 -13.57 -33.49
C ARG A 660 11.19 -12.49 -32.45
N PHE A 661 12.46 -12.21 -32.19
CA PHE A 661 12.94 -11.36 -31.09
C PHE A 661 13.86 -10.22 -31.56
N GLY A 662 14.14 -10.09 -32.87
CA GLY A 662 15.10 -9.12 -33.41
C GLY A 662 14.69 -7.65 -33.23
N LYS A 663 13.43 -7.38 -32.90
CA LYS A 663 12.98 -6.04 -32.48
C LYS A 663 13.59 -5.58 -31.16
N ASP A 664 14.06 -6.52 -30.33
CA ASP A 664 14.68 -6.23 -29.04
C ASP A 664 16.16 -5.83 -29.18
N LEU A 665 16.72 -5.87 -30.41
CA LEU A 665 18.07 -5.44 -30.76
C LEU A 665 18.15 -3.94 -31.14
N VAL A 666 17.06 -3.18 -31.01
CA VAL A 666 17.07 -1.75 -31.32
C VAL A 666 18.02 -1.03 -30.37
N GLY A 667 18.93 -0.22 -30.93
CA GLY A 667 19.87 0.58 -30.17
C GLY A 667 19.16 1.62 -29.31
N TYR A 668 19.56 1.71 -28.05
CA TYR A 668 19.22 2.82 -27.18
C TYR A 668 20.15 4.00 -27.48
N GLY A 669 19.72 5.23 -27.12
CA GLY A 669 20.44 6.48 -27.41
C GLY A 669 21.80 6.60 -26.71
N GLU A 670 22.22 7.84 -26.43
CA GLU A 670 23.46 8.09 -25.68
C GLU A 670 23.41 7.42 -24.30
N GLN A 671 24.39 6.56 -24.01
CA GLN A 671 24.49 5.84 -22.73
C GLN A 671 24.92 6.82 -21.64
N LEU A 672 24.09 6.95 -20.60
CA LEU A 672 24.43 7.71 -19.41
C LEU A 672 25.36 6.92 -18.49
N ASP A 673 26.26 7.63 -17.82
CA ASP A 673 27.15 7.09 -16.79
C ASP A 673 26.52 7.33 -15.42
N ILE A 674 26.14 6.24 -14.74
CA ILE A 674 25.45 6.34 -13.44
C ILE A 674 26.32 7.02 -12.38
N VAL A 675 27.64 6.87 -12.45
CA VAL A 675 28.57 7.50 -11.50
C VAL A 675 28.52 9.00 -11.68
N ARG A 676 28.60 9.50 -12.93
CA ARG A 676 28.46 10.93 -13.23
C ARG A 676 27.11 11.48 -12.79
N GLU A 677 26.05 10.70 -12.95
CA GLU A 677 24.71 11.11 -12.54
C GLU A 677 24.55 11.18 -11.01
N VAL A 678 25.12 10.24 -10.26
CA VAL A 678 25.15 10.29 -8.79
C VAL A 678 26.12 11.36 -8.27
N GLU A 679 27.18 11.70 -9.01
CA GLU A 679 28.09 12.81 -8.70
C GLU A 679 27.46 14.19 -8.96
N GLY A 680 26.59 14.29 -9.97
CA GLY A 680 25.89 15.52 -10.32
C GLY A 680 24.66 15.82 -9.46
N ASN A 681 24.06 14.79 -8.82
CA ASN A 681 22.78 14.92 -8.13
C ASN A 681 22.83 14.33 -6.71
N ASN A 682 22.13 14.96 -5.76
CA ASN A 682 22.01 14.44 -4.40
C ASN A 682 21.09 13.21 -4.34
N ILE A 683 20.12 13.11 -5.24
CA ILE A 683 19.20 11.98 -5.30
C ILE A 683 19.06 11.59 -6.78
N THR A 684 19.47 10.38 -7.11
CA THR A 684 19.34 9.79 -8.43
C THR A 684 18.40 8.59 -8.31
N VAL A 685 17.30 8.62 -9.07
CA VAL A 685 16.33 7.53 -9.14
C VAL A 685 16.40 6.95 -10.54
N VAL A 686 16.68 5.65 -10.64
CA VAL A 686 16.59 4.91 -11.89
C VAL A 686 15.25 4.18 -11.92
N ASP A 687 14.38 4.55 -12.85
CA ASP A 687 13.04 4.00 -13.00
C ASP A 687 13.02 2.76 -13.89
N TYR A 688 12.63 1.63 -13.30
CA TYR A 688 12.45 0.32 -13.93
C TYR A 688 10.97 -0.04 -14.10
N SER A 689 10.03 0.81 -13.69
CA SER A 689 8.59 0.56 -13.77
C SER A 689 8.00 0.69 -15.17
N ILE A 690 8.77 1.25 -16.10
CA ILE A 690 8.39 1.61 -17.47
C ILE A 690 7.92 0.39 -18.29
N ASP A 691 8.53 -0.78 -18.07
CA ASP A 691 8.15 -2.03 -18.73
C ASP A 691 8.54 -3.26 -17.90
N ALA A 692 8.23 -4.46 -18.42
CA ALA A 692 8.62 -5.74 -17.83
C ALA A 692 9.70 -6.47 -18.64
N ASN A 693 10.57 -5.74 -19.36
CA ASN A 693 11.66 -6.35 -20.14
C ASN A 693 12.85 -6.69 -19.24
N TYR A 694 12.77 -7.86 -18.58
CA TYR A 694 13.78 -8.31 -17.63
C TYR A 694 15.20 -8.40 -18.20
N GLU A 695 15.36 -8.68 -19.51
CA GLU A 695 16.69 -8.77 -20.12
C GLU A 695 17.33 -7.39 -20.25
N ASP A 696 16.57 -6.39 -20.70
CA ASP A 696 17.07 -5.02 -20.86
C ASP A 696 17.35 -4.39 -19.49
N GLN A 697 16.48 -4.66 -18.52
CA GLN A 697 16.68 -4.25 -17.14
C GLN A 697 17.93 -4.89 -16.52
N PHE A 698 18.19 -6.16 -16.84
CA PHE A 698 19.41 -6.84 -16.40
C PHE A 698 20.67 -6.21 -17.02
N ILE A 699 20.66 -5.99 -18.34
CA ILE A 699 21.79 -5.38 -19.06
C ILE A 699 22.08 -3.99 -18.49
N ALA A 700 21.06 -3.14 -18.36
CA ALA A 700 21.20 -1.82 -17.77
C ALA A 700 21.82 -1.87 -16.37
N THR A 701 21.34 -2.76 -15.49
CA THR A 701 21.84 -2.86 -14.11
C THR A 701 23.26 -3.41 -14.02
N ARG A 702 23.67 -4.25 -14.96
CA ARG A 702 25.02 -4.84 -14.97
C ARG A 702 26.09 -3.81 -15.33
N ASP A 703 25.76 -2.90 -16.25
CA ASP A 703 26.70 -1.94 -16.82
C ASP A 703 26.62 -0.55 -16.16
N MET A 704 25.64 -0.32 -15.27
CA MET A 704 25.66 0.72 -14.22
C MET A 704 26.68 0.37 -13.14
#